data_AF-A0A0E3Z4P9-F1
#
_entry.id   AF-A0A0E3Z4P9-F1
#
_cell.length_a   1.000
_cell.length_b   1.000
_cell.length_c   1.000
_cell.angle_alpha   90.00
_cell.angle_beta   90.00
_cell.angle_gamma   90.00
#
_symmetry.space_group_name_H-M   'P 1'
#
loop_
_entity.id
_entity.type
_entity.pdbx_description
1 polymer ?
#
loop_
_entity_poly.entity_id
_entity_poly.type
_entity_poly.pdbx_seq_one_letter_code
_entity_poly.pdbx_strand_id
1 'polypeptide(L)'
;MEHAGDQALFDEDWSKAVAAYEQCGEGGVRIDEKRGWCLVKSEAWADATALLSPQRDRLSSAGLAALAVASVGGWSARYRLEEPKKGLLDELLGEALADDVPAYLAYVALFWFKSHRRDGDALLAHARSAVSLYPDSCFFRLQLAECIGRHGGDEAERYAILEAGLGANVTTEYLWTCASSAERLARWDDALAYLGPALAMTIAHGEGARTAAQQLRIKQAEILISAGREQEAVTLYRELATLDVAADRDIVLAARRALLAIACRGGDAGRVDDALKSWLAVAIPSLGRLTFSDLLEGEYEPLYFFDGEVGGFAAAESLVPYRARLLDVAQANERGLVRFLFACRERESDDDYDRQVFAEAMLEAAEETSNPVILAALATAYAVKKRPHWRLAGSIWARCELRCLSAGSPSAEVGPLDAVDCPSVAAIEAYAKGMREVFEQVAPSPHLAEIFSSLRDVLSENKMYRAFRELAELAALESEDPNVIFFEALGAHWCRDHGRAITRYWDVLSRDQAHYSSLHNLLLLYRSPQYAAATELVAALVDALPADESEARGKLLGLLAEARDACRDPNDAIRAAIRSELGQYPALIRELPKAAKIPLQDAVTLMTLLRICDPADGTLVLEPFGQSGKLFSPTAAHRKGLFRLLQTGLVAIDEDTPPVAFEVNGDRVRGYHFDRMRWRVSPATLSLMQSIEEMANKSVWPQAWTEAARPLAEAIAEEECVQYLMHVADDRGWPSPDDDAKVHALAKSLVRQVSVSQAFYLIYLGAMAASDHKQRHPVSNQQASNVIVLRASQRLETWMSESRQLKSYSRNKHVPRSVISQVFHDEFLGVGERAFSERVGELPYPGARKRRART
;
A
#
# COMPACT_ATOMS: atom_id res chain seq x y z
N MET A 1 65.87 -25.06 -37.12
CA MET A 1 64.80 -24.26 -36.53
C MET A 1 63.58 -24.25 -37.44
N GLU A 2 63.69 -23.88 -38.72
CA GLU A 2 62.55 -23.95 -39.67
C GLU A 2 61.90 -25.34 -39.72
N HIS A 3 62.70 -26.42 -39.80
CA HIS A 3 62.18 -27.80 -39.77
C HIS A 3 61.36 -28.14 -38.51
N ALA A 4 61.68 -27.53 -37.35
CA ALA A 4 60.90 -27.72 -36.13
C ALA A 4 59.57 -26.96 -36.17
N GLY A 5 59.55 -25.79 -36.83
CA GLY A 5 58.33 -25.06 -37.14
C GLY A 5 57.45 -25.79 -38.15
N ASP A 6 58.05 -26.36 -39.20
CA ASP A 6 57.35 -27.16 -40.21
C ASP A 6 56.72 -28.42 -39.60
N GLN A 7 57.43 -29.10 -38.69
CA GLN A 7 56.90 -30.25 -37.98
C GLN A 7 55.75 -29.87 -37.03
N ALA A 8 55.89 -28.78 -36.27
CA ALA A 8 54.82 -28.30 -35.39
C ALA A 8 53.59 -27.80 -36.17
N LEU A 9 53.80 -27.20 -37.35
CA LEU A 9 52.75 -26.82 -38.28
C LEU A 9 52.01 -28.08 -38.81
N PHE A 10 52.74 -29.15 -39.13
CA PHE A 10 52.17 -30.41 -39.57
C PHE A 10 51.38 -31.12 -38.46
N ASP A 11 51.85 -31.02 -37.22
CA ASP A 11 51.19 -31.59 -36.03
C ASP A 11 50.01 -30.73 -35.50
N GLU A 12 49.65 -29.65 -36.21
CA GLU A 12 48.60 -28.67 -35.85
C GLU A 12 48.82 -27.95 -34.48
N ASP A 13 50.06 -27.93 -33.97
CA ASP A 13 50.44 -27.22 -32.76
C ASP A 13 50.87 -25.78 -33.11
N TRP A 14 49.87 -24.94 -33.38
CA TRP A 14 50.05 -23.60 -33.93
C TRP A 14 50.93 -22.71 -33.06
N SER A 15 50.73 -22.72 -31.74
CA SER A 15 51.50 -21.91 -30.79
C SER A 15 52.99 -22.30 -30.79
N LYS A 16 53.27 -23.61 -30.84
CA LYS A 16 54.64 -24.11 -30.92
C LYS A 16 55.29 -23.82 -32.27
N ALA A 17 54.52 -23.89 -33.35
CA ALA A 17 54.97 -23.51 -34.69
C ALA A 17 55.34 -22.02 -34.77
N VAL A 18 54.51 -21.12 -34.22
CA VAL A 18 54.82 -19.68 -34.12
C VAL A 18 56.14 -19.46 -33.38
N ALA A 19 56.31 -20.04 -32.20
CA ALA A 19 57.54 -19.89 -31.41
C ALA A 19 58.78 -20.45 -32.12
N ALA A 20 58.64 -21.54 -32.88
CA ALA A 20 59.74 -22.12 -33.65
C ALA A 20 60.13 -21.27 -34.86
N TYR A 21 59.15 -20.66 -35.56
CA TYR A 21 59.41 -19.73 -36.65
C TYR A 21 59.99 -18.39 -36.18
N GLU A 22 59.58 -17.88 -35.00
CA GLU A 22 60.20 -16.71 -34.37
C GLU A 22 61.71 -16.87 -34.14
N GLN A 23 62.13 -18.07 -33.73
CA GLN A 23 63.53 -18.38 -33.47
C GLN A 23 64.37 -18.55 -34.74
N CYS A 24 63.75 -18.50 -35.93
CA CYS A 24 64.46 -18.56 -37.20
C CYS A 24 65.13 -17.23 -37.60
N GLY A 25 64.85 -16.11 -36.92
CA GLY A 25 65.45 -14.79 -37.19
C GLY A 25 64.83 -14.09 -38.42
N GLU A 26 65.60 -13.26 -39.15
CA GLU A 26 65.20 -12.63 -40.44
C GLU A 26 65.07 -13.71 -41.54
N GLY A 27 64.11 -14.62 -41.37
CA GLY A 27 63.90 -15.81 -42.18
C GLY A 27 63.39 -15.58 -43.61
N GLY A 28 63.29 -14.31 -44.03
CA GLY A 28 62.67 -13.92 -45.28
C GLY A 28 61.16 -14.13 -45.31
N VAL A 29 60.52 -13.55 -46.32
CA VAL A 29 59.06 -13.49 -46.49
C VAL A 29 58.38 -14.86 -46.33
N ARG A 30 59.02 -15.94 -46.79
CA ARG A 30 58.50 -17.32 -46.68
C ARG A 30 58.29 -17.79 -45.24
N ILE A 31 59.19 -17.48 -44.31
CA ILE A 31 59.04 -17.89 -42.90
C ILE A 31 57.98 -17.02 -42.21
N ASP A 32 57.92 -15.74 -42.57
CA ASP A 32 56.89 -14.82 -42.08
C ASP A 32 55.49 -15.22 -42.56
N GLU A 33 55.35 -15.74 -43.78
CA GLU A 33 54.10 -16.33 -44.29
C GLU A 33 53.64 -17.53 -43.47
N LYS A 34 54.55 -18.50 -43.23
CA LYS A 34 54.24 -19.69 -42.41
C LYS A 34 53.87 -19.32 -40.99
N ARG A 35 54.59 -18.36 -40.39
CA ARG A 35 54.32 -17.85 -39.05
C ARG A 35 53.00 -17.08 -38.99
N GLY A 36 52.75 -16.20 -39.95
CA GLY A 36 51.51 -15.45 -40.09
C GLY A 36 50.31 -16.37 -40.24
N TRP A 37 50.47 -17.49 -40.95
CA TRP A 37 49.45 -18.53 -41.03
C TRP A 37 49.16 -19.21 -39.68
N CYS A 38 50.19 -19.58 -38.92
CA CYS A 38 49.99 -20.15 -37.59
C CYS A 38 49.30 -19.14 -36.64
N LEU A 39 49.63 -17.85 -36.74
CA LEU A 39 48.98 -16.78 -35.97
C LEU A 39 47.49 -16.64 -36.33
N VAL A 40 47.15 -16.76 -37.62
CA VAL A 40 45.76 -16.84 -38.09
C VAL A 40 45.04 -18.04 -37.49
N LYS A 41 45.68 -19.22 -37.46
CA LYS A 41 45.09 -20.43 -36.88
C LYS A 41 44.93 -20.40 -35.36
N SER A 42 45.76 -19.64 -34.66
CA SER A 42 45.63 -19.40 -33.22
C SER A 42 44.77 -18.18 -32.88
N GLU A 43 44.04 -17.63 -33.85
CA GLU A 43 43.19 -16.43 -33.71
C GLU A 43 43.95 -15.17 -33.24
N ALA A 44 45.27 -15.12 -33.44
CA ALA A 44 46.14 -13.98 -33.14
C ALA A 44 46.15 -12.98 -34.31
N TRP A 45 44.97 -12.49 -34.68
CA TRP A 45 44.72 -11.73 -35.91
C TRP A 45 45.55 -10.45 -36.04
N ALA A 46 45.71 -9.72 -34.94
CA ALA A 46 46.46 -8.46 -34.92
C ALA A 46 47.95 -8.70 -35.17
N ASP A 47 48.50 -9.76 -34.58
CA ASP A 47 49.91 -10.12 -34.73
C ASP A 47 50.19 -10.65 -36.14
N ALA A 48 49.27 -11.46 -36.70
CA ALA A 48 49.35 -11.90 -38.09
C ALA A 48 49.30 -10.71 -39.07
N THR A 49 48.40 -9.75 -38.84
CA THR A 49 48.27 -8.55 -39.68
C THR A 49 49.54 -7.68 -39.58
N ALA A 50 50.07 -7.47 -38.38
CA ALA A 50 51.27 -6.68 -38.15
C ALA A 50 52.51 -7.32 -38.79
N LEU A 51 52.58 -8.66 -38.83
CA LEU A 51 53.67 -9.40 -39.44
C LEU A 51 53.61 -9.34 -40.98
N LEU A 52 52.44 -9.59 -41.57
CA LEU A 52 52.30 -9.78 -43.02
C LEU A 52 52.09 -8.48 -43.79
N SER A 53 51.39 -7.49 -43.22
CA SER A 53 51.03 -6.25 -43.91
C SER A 53 52.22 -5.45 -44.47
N PRO A 54 53.34 -5.26 -43.72
CA PRO A 54 54.52 -4.53 -44.24
C PRO A 54 55.21 -5.19 -45.44
N GLN A 55 54.91 -6.47 -45.71
CA GLN A 55 55.55 -7.25 -46.76
C GLN A 55 54.61 -7.59 -47.93
N ARG A 56 53.42 -6.97 -48.00
CA ARG A 56 52.33 -7.27 -48.97
C ARG A 56 52.84 -7.58 -50.38
N ASP A 57 53.63 -6.68 -50.97
CA ASP A 57 54.09 -6.77 -52.37
C ASP A 57 55.04 -7.95 -52.64
N ARG A 58 55.47 -8.66 -51.59
CA ARG A 58 56.40 -9.79 -51.66
C ARG A 58 55.76 -11.11 -51.22
N LEU A 59 54.53 -11.07 -50.70
CA LEU A 59 53.82 -12.25 -50.24
C LEU A 59 53.42 -13.14 -51.42
N SER A 60 53.50 -14.45 -51.22
CA SER A 60 52.83 -15.43 -52.06
C SER A 60 51.32 -15.30 -51.93
N SER A 61 50.57 -15.92 -52.84
CA SER A 61 49.11 -15.94 -52.81
C SER A 61 48.55 -16.55 -51.52
N ALA A 62 49.26 -17.52 -50.92
CA ALA A 62 48.93 -18.06 -49.60
C ALA A 62 49.20 -17.05 -48.47
N GLY A 63 50.28 -16.27 -48.56
CA GLY A 63 50.57 -15.16 -47.66
C GLY A 63 49.54 -14.04 -47.74
N LEU A 64 49.11 -13.67 -48.96
CA LEU A 64 48.05 -12.69 -49.21
C LEU A 64 46.70 -13.18 -48.67
N ALA A 65 46.37 -14.47 -48.85
CA ALA A 65 45.17 -15.06 -48.28
C ALA A 65 45.20 -15.06 -46.74
N ALA A 66 46.34 -15.39 -46.13
CA ALA A 66 46.51 -15.32 -44.69
C ALA A 66 46.38 -13.88 -44.16
N LEU A 67 46.95 -12.89 -44.87
CA LEU A 67 46.79 -11.47 -44.55
C LEU A 67 45.32 -11.01 -44.69
N ALA A 68 44.61 -11.47 -45.72
CA ALA A 68 43.18 -11.18 -45.90
C ALA A 68 42.37 -11.73 -44.72
N VAL A 69 42.56 -13.00 -44.34
CA VAL A 69 41.88 -13.62 -43.20
C VAL A 69 42.23 -12.92 -41.88
N ALA A 70 43.50 -12.61 -41.63
CA ALA A 70 43.94 -11.88 -40.44
C ALA A 70 43.30 -10.49 -40.36
N SER A 71 43.22 -9.79 -41.49
CA SER A 71 42.60 -8.47 -41.57
C SER A 71 41.12 -8.55 -41.20
N VAL A 72 40.37 -9.53 -41.72
CA VAL A 72 38.94 -9.67 -41.39
C VAL A 72 38.72 -10.16 -39.95
N GLY A 73 39.47 -11.17 -39.49
CA GLY A 73 39.37 -11.69 -38.13
C GLY A 73 39.69 -10.65 -37.04
N GLY A 74 40.65 -9.76 -37.31
CA GLY A 74 40.98 -8.63 -36.42
C GLY A 74 39.88 -7.57 -36.36
N TRP A 75 38.97 -7.54 -37.35
CA TRP A 75 37.91 -6.55 -37.47
C TRP A 75 36.55 -7.04 -36.98
N SER A 76 36.24 -8.34 -37.11
CA SER A 76 35.00 -8.94 -36.60
C SER A 76 34.86 -8.87 -35.06
N ALA A 77 35.98 -8.70 -34.34
CA ALA A 77 35.99 -8.49 -32.89
C ALA A 77 35.49 -7.11 -32.44
N ARG A 78 35.48 -6.07 -33.31
CA ARG A 78 35.14 -4.67 -32.92
C ARG A 78 34.61 -3.78 -34.08
N TYR A 79 33.37 -3.98 -34.56
CA TYR A 79 32.59 -3.07 -35.46
C TYR A 79 32.68 -3.24 -37.00
N ARG A 80 31.68 -2.65 -37.71
CA ARG A 80 31.54 -2.59 -39.18
C ARG A 80 32.77 -1.97 -39.85
N LEU A 81 33.19 -2.56 -40.98
CA LEU A 81 34.31 -2.09 -41.81
C LEU A 81 34.03 -0.74 -42.50
N GLU A 82 35.00 0.16 -42.45
CA GLU A 82 35.05 1.41 -43.22
C GLU A 82 35.34 1.12 -44.71
N GLU A 83 34.80 1.92 -45.64
CA GLU A 83 34.95 1.73 -47.10
C GLU A 83 36.40 1.56 -47.61
N PRO A 84 37.40 2.34 -47.13
CA PRO A 84 38.79 2.16 -47.56
C PRO A 84 39.38 0.79 -47.20
N LYS A 85 38.91 0.20 -46.09
CA LYS A 85 39.33 -1.14 -45.63
C LYS A 85 38.67 -2.25 -46.45
N LYS A 86 37.47 -2.00 -47.00
CA LYS A 86 36.80 -2.91 -47.94
C LYS A 86 37.54 -2.96 -49.28
N GLY A 87 37.93 -1.81 -49.83
CA GLY A 87 38.69 -1.77 -51.09
C GLY A 87 40.02 -2.55 -51.01
N LEU A 88 40.76 -2.39 -49.91
CA LEU A 88 41.98 -3.15 -49.66
C LEU A 88 41.72 -4.67 -49.57
N LEU A 89 40.61 -5.07 -48.95
CA LEU A 89 40.25 -6.48 -48.81
C LEU A 89 39.84 -7.11 -50.15
N ASP A 90 39.11 -6.38 -51.00
CA ASP A 90 38.78 -6.79 -52.36
C ASP A 90 40.05 -7.04 -53.19
N GLU A 91 41.03 -6.12 -53.11
CA GLU A 91 42.33 -6.27 -53.79
C GLU A 91 43.09 -7.51 -53.30
N LEU A 92 43.22 -7.67 -51.98
CA LEU A 92 43.92 -8.80 -51.37
C LEU A 92 43.28 -10.15 -51.73
N LEU A 93 41.94 -10.21 -51.76
CA LEU A 93 41.21 -11.41 -52.18
C LEU A 93 41.33 -11.67 -53.68
N GLY A 94 41.28 -10.62 -54.50
CA GLY A 94 41.46 -10.72 -55.95
C GLY A 94 42.84 -11.26 -56.31
N GLU A 95 43.89 -10.74 -55.67
CA GLU A 95 45.27 -11.20 -55.84
C GLU A 95 45.47 -12.62 -55.28
N ALA A 96 44.89 -12.93 -54.12
CA ALA A 96 44.96 -14.26 -53.53
C ALA A 96 44.25 -15.34 -54.38
N LEU A 97 43.11 -15.01 -54.99
CA LEU A 97 42.34 -15.92 -55.85
C LEU A 97 42.80 -15.91 -57.32
N ALA A 98 44.01 -15.42 -57.61
CA ALA A 98 44.62 -15.46 -58.94
C ALA A 98 45.57 -16.66 -59.16
N ASP A 99 45.93 -17.39 -58.10
CA ASP A 99 46.93 -18.47 -58.10
C ASP A 99 46.49 -19.65 -57.20
N ASP A 100 47.17 -20.81 -57.31
CA ASP A 100 46.86 -22.06 -56.57
C ASP A 100 47.11 -21.95 -55.04
N VAL A 101 46.17 -21.30 -54.34
CA VAL A 101 46.15 -21.15 -52.88
C VAL A 101 45.60 -22.42 -52.21
N PRO A 102 45.92 -22.71 -50.94
CA PRO A 102 45.22 -23.77 -50.22
C PRO A 102 43.69 -23.51 -50.15
N ALA A 103 42.88 -24.49 -50.56
CA ALA A 103 41.42 -24.37 -50.64
C ALA A 103 40.76 -23.87 -49.34
N TYR A 104 41.25 -24.29 -48.17
CA TYR A 104 40.74 -23.81 -46.89
C TYR A 104 40.95 -22.30 -46.69
N LEU A 105 42.11 -21.76 -47.10
CA LEU A 105 42.43 -20.34 -46.99
C LEU A 105 41.52 -19.49 -47.87
N ALA A 106 41.36 -19.91 -49.13
CA ALA A 106 40.44 -19.28 -50.07
C ALA A 106 38.99 -19.35 -49.58
N TYR A 107 38.57 -20.47 -48.97
CA TYR A 107 37.23 -20.65 -48.42
C TYR A 107 36.96 -19.70 -47.26
N VAL A 108 37.85 -19.68 -46.25
CA VAL A 108 37.72 -18.81 -45.08
C VAL A 108 37.72 -17.34 -45.52
N ALA A 109 38.64 -16.95 -46.39
CA ALA A 109 38.72 -15.57 -46.86
C ALA A 109 37.43 -15.13 -47.58
N LEU A 110 36.87 -15.97 -48.46
CA LEU A 110 35.61 -15.70 -49.16
C LEU A 110 34.39 -15.68 -48.22
N PHE A 111 34.30 -16.65 -47.28
CA PHE A 111 33.23 -16.74 -46.30
C PHE A 111 33.16 -15.49 -45.41
N TRP A 112 34.31 -15.04 -44.90
CA TRP A 112 34.38 -13.86 -44.04
C TRP A 112 34.14 -12.56 -44.80
N PHE A 113 34.56 -12.50 -46.07
CA PHE A 113 34.30 -11.37 -46.96
C PHE A 113 32.79 -11.18 -47.24
N LYS A 114 32.09 -12.28 -47.54
CA LYS A 114 30.63 -12.32 -47.74
C LYS A 114 29.85 -11.74 -46.55
N SER A 115 30.34 -11.92 -45.32
CA SER A 115 29.70 -11.39 -44.12
C SER A 115 29.84 -9.86 -43.94
N HIS A 116 30.75 -9.20 -44.66
CA HIS A 116 31.11 -7.79 -44.44
C HIS A 116 30.93 -6.86 -45.66
N ARG A 117 30.69 -7.40 -46.86
CA ARG A 117 30.43 -6.66 -48.11
C ARG A 117 28.97 -6.80 -48.54
N ARG A 118 28.33 -5.69 -48.93
CA ARG A 118 26.98 -5.65 -49.53
C ARG A 118 26.99 -5.51 -51.06
N ASP A 119 28.17 -5.31 -51.64
CA ASP A 119 28.35 -5.14 -53.09
C ASP A 119 28.36 -6.51 -53.76
N GLY A 120 27.32 -6.78 -54.54
CA GLY A 120 27.07 -8.11 -55.11
C GLY A 120 28.00 -8.50 -56.24
N ASP A 121 28.46 -7.54 -57.04
CA ASP A 121 29.20 -7.83 -58.28
C ASP A 121 30.63 -8.30 -57.98
N ALA A 122 31.32 -7.62 -57.06
CA ALA A 122 32.67 -8.00 -56.63
C ALA A 122 32.67 -9.36 -55.92
N LEU A 123 31.71 -9.59 -55.01
CA LEU A 123 31.57 -10.86 -54.30
C LEU A 123 31.29 -12.01 -55.27
N LEU A 124 30.41 -11.80 -56.25
CA LEU A 124 30.09 -12.78 -57.28
C LEU A 124 31.31 -13.10 -58.16
N ALA A 125 32.10 -12.10 -58.54
CA ALA A 125 33.33 -12.29 -59.30
C ALA A 125 34.35 -13.14 -58.52
N HIS A 126 34.61 -12.83 -57.24
CA HIS A 126 35.51 -13.62 -56.40
C HIS A 126 35.02 -15.06 -56.19
N ALA A 127 33.71 -15.26 -55.96
CA ALA A 127 33.14 -16.59 -55.82
C ALA A 127 33.25 -17.43 -57.12
N ARG A 128 33.10 -16.80 -58.29
CA ARG A 128 33.34 -17.46 -59.59
C ARG A 128 34.80 -17.85 -59.78
N SER A 129 35.73 -16.97 -59.45
CA SER A 129 37.17 -17.29 -59.49
C SER A 129 37.50 -18.46 -58.57
N ALA A 130 36.95 -18.49 -57.35
CA ALA A 130 37.16 -19.59 -56.43
C ALA A 130 36.62 -20.93 -56.96
N VAL A 131 35.43 -20.96 -57.57
CA VAL A 131 34.91 -22.19 -58.22
C VAL A 131 35.75 -22.60 -59.42
N SER A 132 36.33 -21.66 -60.17
CA SER A 132 37.23 -21.98 -61.29
C SER A 132 38.55 -22.60 -60.81
N LEU A 133 39.07 -22.16 -59.66
CA LEU A 133 40.30 -22.70 -59.06
C LEU A 133 40.07 -24.06 -58.38
N TYR A 134 38.91 -24.23 -57.74
CA TYR A 134 38.56 -25.45 -57.00
C TYR A 134 37.25 -26.08 -57.52
N PRO A 135 37.23 -26.56 -58.77
CA PRO A 135 35.99 -27.00 -59.43
C PRO A 135 35.31 -28.19 -58.74
N ASP A 136 36.05 -29.00 -58.00
CA ASP A 136 35.54 -30.19 -57.31
C ASP A 136 35.04 -29.90 -55.87
N SER A 137 35.18 -28.65 -55.40
CA SER A 137 34.79 -28.28 -54.03
C SER A 137 33.32 -27.87 -53.95
N CYS A 138 32.52 -28.66 -53.23
CA CYS A 138 31.13 -28.34 -52.92
C CYS A 138 30.99 -27.04 -52.10
N PHE A 139 31.94 -26.75 -51.22
CA PHE A 139 31.92 -25.55 -50.38
C PHE A 139 31.99 -24.26 -51.18
N PHE A 140 32.84 -24.18 -52.21
CA PHE A 140 32.93 -22.99 -53.06
C PHE A 140 31.72 -22.82 -53.98
N ARG A 141 31.18 -23.93 -54.49
CA ARG A 141 29.96 -23.92 -55.29
C ARG A 141 28.75 -23.47 -54.48
N LEU A 142 28.66 -23.91 -53.22
CA LEU A 142 27.66 -23.45 -52.28
C LEU A 142 27.78 -21.94 -52.04
N GLN A 143 28.98 -21.43 -51.74
CA GLN A 143 29.21 -19.98 -51.57
C GLN A 143 28.80 -19.19 -52.82
N LEU A 144 29.17 -19.67 -54.02
CA LEU A 144 28.75 -19.04 -55.28
C LEU A 144 27.22 -19.06 -55.44
N ALA A 145 26.58 -20.20 -55.19
CA ALA A 145 25.13 -20.34 -55.29
C ALA A 145 24.38 -19.42 -54.32
N GLU A 146 24.88 -19.27 -53.09
CA GLU A 146 24.33 -18.31 -52.13
C GLU A 146 24.52 -16.86 -52.57
N CYS A 147 25.68 -16.51 -53.15
CA CYS A 147 25.92 -15.17 -53.69
C CYS A 147 24.96 -14.85 -54.83
N ILE A 148 24.77 -15.77 -55.77
CA ILE A 148 23.77 -15.64 -56.85
C ILE A 148 22.38 -15.43 -56.25
N GLY A 149 21.99 -16.23 -55.25
CA GLY A 149 20.70 -16.11 -54.59
C GLY A 149 20.48 -14.77 -53.86
N ARG A 150 21.49 -14.24 -53.16
CA ARG A 150 21.37 -12.99 -52.39
C ARG A 150 21.36 -11.73 -53.26
N HIS A 151 21.98 -11.79 -54.43
CA HIS A 151 22.15 -10.64 -55.32
C HIS A 151 21.26 -10.69 -56.57
N GLY A 152 20.17 -11.47 -56.52
CA GLY A 152 19.14 -11.50 -57.57
C GLY A 152 19.60 -12.11 -58.89
N GLY A 153 20.58 -13.02 -58.86
CA GLY A 153 21.00 -13.76 -60.05
C GLY A 153 20.00 -14.84 -60.48
N ASP A 154 20.22 -15.40 -61.67
CA ASP A 154 19.34 -16.40 -62.28
C ASP A 154 19.33 -17.72 -61.49
N GLU A 155 18.15 -18.17 -61.09
CA GLU A 155 17.97 -19.43 -60.35
C GLU A 155 18.37 -20.65 -61.20
N ALA A 156 18.23 -20.58 -62.53
CA ALA A 156 18.68 -21.64 -63.42
C ALA A 156 20.21 -21.76 -63.43
N GLU A 157 20.91 -20.62 -63.40
CA GLU A 157 22.37 -20.59 -63.25
C GLU A 157 22.80 -21.14 -61.88
N ARG A 158 22.12 -20.71 -60.81
CA ARG A 158 22.36 -21.21 -59.44
C ARG A 158 22.24 -22.72 -59.38
N TYR A 159 21.16 -23.26 -59.95
CA TYR A 159 20.92 -24.69 -59.99
C TYR A 159 21.99 -25.45 -60.77
N ALA A 160 22.37 -24.97 -61.96
CA ALA A 160 23.39 -25.63 -62.79
C ALA A 160 24.76 -25.69 -62.11
N ILE A 161 25.14 -24.64 -61.37
CA ILE A 161 26.39 -24.60 -60.60
C ILE A 161 26.39 -25.66 -59.48
N LEU A 162 25.26 -25.81 -58.80
CA LEU A 162 25.06 -26.79 -57.73
C LEU A 162 25.03 -28.22 -58.28
N GLU A 163 24.28 -28.46 -59.35
CA GLU A 163 24.15 -29.77 -60.01
C GLU A 163 25.51 -30.28 -60.51
N ALA A 164 26.34 -29.41 -61.09
CA ALA A 164 27.67 -29.75 -61.58
C ALA A 164 28.68 -30.13 -60.47
N GLY A 165 28.36 -29.88 -59.19
CA GLY A 165 29.21 -30.22 -58.04
C GLY A 165 28.78 -31.47 -57.27
N LEU A 166 27.76 -32.21 -57.74
CA LEU A 166 27.29 -33.42 -57.07
C LEU A 166 28.34 -34.54 -57.17
N GLY A 167 28.88 -34.95 -56.01
CA GLY A 167 29.92 -35.99 -55.88
C GLY A 167 29.93 -36.66 -54.51
N ALA A 168 30.97 -37.44 -54.18
CA ALA A 168 31.01 -38.31 -52.97
C ALA A 168 31.12 -37.56 -51.62
N ASN A 169 31.40 -36.24 -51.62
CA ASN A 169 31.67 -35.44 -50.42
C ASN A 169 30.75 -34.20 -50.32
N VAL A 170 29.47 -34.35 -50.64
CA VAL A 170 28.47 -33.28 -50.45
C VAL A 170 28.01 -33.21 -48.98
N THR A 171 27.70 -32.01 -48.50
CA THR A 171 27.14 -31.79 -47.16
C THR A 171 25.61 -31.78 -47.19
N THR A 172 24.97 -31.88 -46.03
CA THR A 172 23.51 -31.74 -45.89
C THR A 172 23.04 -30.38 -46.40
N GLU A 173 23.78 -29.31 -46.09
CA GLU A 173 23.54 -27.96 -46.57
C GLU A 173 23.59 -27.85 -48.10
N TYR A 174 24.56 -28.52 -48.73
CA TYR A 174 24.68 -28.53 -50.18
C TYR A 174 23.44 -29.15 -50.83
N LEU A 175 23.04 -30.33 -50.34
CA LEU A 175 21.86 -31.06 -50.83
C LEU A 175 20.56 -30.29 -50.58
N TRP A 176 20.41 -29.65 -49.42
CA TRP A 176 19.29 -28.75 -49.14
C TRP A 176 19.22 -27.59 -50.13
N THR A 177 20.37 -26.98 -50.44
CA THR A 177 20.44 -25.86 -51.38
C THR A 177 20.11 -26.32 -52.81
N CYS A 178 20.58 -27.51 -53.21
CA CYS A 178 20.17 -28.15 -54.47
C CYS A 178 18.65 -28.38 -54.50
N ALA A 179 18.08 -28.93 -53.44
CA ALA A 179 16.64 -29.20 -53.34
C ALA A 179 15.81 -27.91 -53.42
N SER A 180 16.21 -26.89 -52.69
CA SER A 180 15.55 -25.57 -52.67
C SER A 180 15.61 -24.89 -54.04
N SER A 181 16.74 -25.01 -54.75
CA SER A 181 16.90 -24.44 -56.09
C SER A 181 16.09 -25.21 -57.14
N ALA A 182 16.10 -26.55 -57.07
CA ALA A 182 15.25 -27.41 -57.90
C ALA A 182 13.76 -27.09 -57.71
N GLU A 183 13.32 -26.90 -56.46
CA GLU A 183 11.96 -26.54 -56.11
C GLU A 183 11.54 -25.21 -56.75
N ARG A 184 12.36 -24.16 -56.66
CA ARG A 184 12.06 -22.86 -57.29
C ARG A 184 11.95 -22.93 -58.81
N LEU A 185 12.65 -23.88 -59.44
CA LEU A 185 12.56 -24.16 -60.86
C LEU A 185 11.44 -25.15 -61.23
N ALA A 186 10.60 -25.54 -60.26
CA ALA A 186 9.56 -26.55 -60.43
C ALA A 186 10.09 -27.93 -60.91
N ARG A 187 11.36 -28.25 -60.63
CA ARG A 187 11.97 -29.57 -60.89
C ARG A 187 11.77 -30.49 -59.69
N TRP A 188 10.51 -30.89 -59.47
CA TRP A 188 10.09 -31.56 -58.24
C TRP A 188 10.77 -32.90 -57.97
N ASP A 189 10.98 -33.72 -59.00
CA ASP A 189 11.65 -35.01 -58.84
C ASP A 189 13.11 -34.85 -58.42
N ASP A 190 13.81 -33.85 -58.97
CA ASP A 190 15.18 -33.54 -58.57
C ASP A 190 15.22 -32.99 -57.13
N ALA A 191 14.28 -32.12 -56.78
CA ALA A 191 14.16 -31.60 -55.42
C ALA A 191 13.99 -32.74 -54.39
N LEU A 192 13.12 -33.71 -54.67
CA LEU A 192 12.92 -34.90 -53.84
C LEU A 192 14.15 -35.81 -53.84
N ALA A 193 14.83 -35.97 -54.98
CA ALA A 193 16.03 -36.77 -55.11
C ALA A 193 17.22 -36.22 -54.29
N TYR A 194 17.30 -34.90 -54.09
CA TYR A 194 18.31 -34.28 -53.22
C TYR A 194 17.90 -34.27 -51.74
N LEU A 195 16.60 -34.08 -51.44
CA LEU A 195 16.08 -34.11 -50.07
C LEU A 195 16.21 -35.47 -49.40
N GLY A 196 16.05 -36.57 -50.14
CA GLY A 196 16.19 -37.93 -49.60
C GLY A 196 17.55 -38.17 -48.94
N PRO A 197 18.67 -37.99 -49.66
CA PRO A 197 20.02 -38.07 -49.09
C PRO A 197 20.27 -37.05 -47.98
N ALA A 198 19.78 -35.81 -48.10
CA ALA A 198 19.92 -34.79 -47.05
C ALA A 198 19.26 -35.25 -45.73
N LEU A 199 18.05 -35.81 -45.83
CA LEU A 199 17.34 -36.38 -44.70
C LEU A 199 18.08 -37.58 -44.10
N ALA A 200 18.58 -38.49 -44.94
CA ALA A 200 19.34 -39.66 -44.48
C ALA A 200 20.63 -39.25 -43.73
N MET A 201 21.36 -38.27 -44.26
CA MET A 201 22.53 -37.70 -43.60
C MET A 201 22.16 -37.06 -42.25
N THR A 202 21.09 -36.26 -42.22
CA THR A 202 20.60 -35.62 -40.99
C THR A 202 20.24 -36.66 -39.93
N ILE A 203 19.51 -37.72 -40.29
CA ILE A 203 19.15 -38.81 -39.37
C ILE A 203 20.39 -39.52 -38.82
N ALA A 204 21.44 -39.71 -39.64
CA ALA A 204 22.66 -40.39 -39.24
C ALA A 204 23.43 -39.65 -38.13
N HIS A 205 23.20 -38.34 -37.94
CA HIS A 205 23.81 -37.54 -36.86
C HIS A 205 23.16 -37.74 -35.47
N GLY A 206 22.07 -38.52 -35.36
CA GLY A 206 21.48 -38.92 -34.08
C GLY A 206 20.56 -37.87 -33.43
N GLU A 207 20.39 -37.93 -32.11
CA GLU A 207 19.37 -37.16 -31.38
C GLU A 207 19.49 -35.64 -31.54
N GLY A 208 20.71 -35.11 -31.69
CA GLY A 208 20.93 -33.67 -31.90
C GLY A 208 20.38 -33.14 -33.24
N ALA A 209 19.99 -34.03 -34.16
CA ALA A 209 19.52 -33.71 -35.51
C ALA A 209 18.00 -33.87 -35.69
N ARG A 210 17.32 -34.34 -34.64
CA ARG A 210 15.93 -34.84 -34.74
C ARG A 210 14.98 -33.79 -35.30
N THR A 211 15.03 -32.56 -34.80
CA THR A 211 14.16 -31.46 -35.24
C THR A 211 14.42 -31.10 -36.70
N ALA A 212 15.69 -30.99 -37.10
CA ALA A 212 16.07 -30.73 -38.50
C ALA A 212 15.57 -31.85 -39.44
N ALA A 213 15.68 -33.12 -39.02
CA ALA A 213 15.13 -34.23 -39.79
C ALA A 213 13.61 -34.15 -39.94
N GLN A 214 12.87 -33.76 -38.89
CA GLN A 214 11.43 -33.57 -38.95
C GLN A 214 11.02 -32.38 -39.84
N GLN A 215 11.75 -31.27 -39.77
CA GLN A 215 11.56 -30.11 -40.64
C GLN A 215 11.79 -30.47 -42.12
N LEU A 216 12.85 -31.24 -42.43
CA LEU A 216 13.09 -31.77 -43.77
C LEU A 216 11.95 -32.66 -44.27
N ARG A 217 11.30 -33.44 -43.38
CA ARG A 217 10.12 -34.24 -43.71
C ARG A 217 8.88 -33.39 -43.99
N ILE A 218 8.66 -32.30 -43.25
CA ILE A 218 7.61 -31.32 -43.59
C ILE A 218 7.86 -30.77 -45.01
N LYS A 219 9.10 -30.36 -45.30
CA LYS A 219 9.47 -29.85 -46.62
C LYS A 219 9.28 -30.87 -47.74
N GLN A 220 9.64 -32.13 -47.48
CA GLN A 220 9.40 -33.23 -48.42
C GLN A 220 7.90 -33.37 -48.73
N ALA A 221 7.03 -33.25 -47.73
CA ALA A 221 5.57 -33.32 -47.93
C ALA A 221 5.05 -32.16 -48.79
N GLU A 222 5.57 -30.94 -48.61
CA GLU A 222 5.23 -29.77 -49.43
C GLU A 222 5.60 -29.93 -50.90
N ILE A 223 6.81 -30.43 -51.16
CA ILE A 223 7.26 -30.69 -52.55
C ILE A 223 6.43 -31.79 -53.18
N LEU A 224 6.06 -32.83 -52.42
CA LEU A 224 5.14 -33.87 -52.88
C LEU A 224 3.77 -33.29 -53.26
N ILE A 225 3.22 -32.33 -52.50
CA ILE A 225 2.00 -31.62 -52.88
C ILE A 225 2.21 -30.87 -54.19
N SER A 226 3.29 -30.10 -54.31
CA SER A 226 3.60 -29.31 -55.51
C SER A 226 3.84 -30.18 -56.75
N ALA A 227 4.33 -31.40 -56.55
CA ALA A 227 4.49 -32.43 -57.58
C ALA A 227 3.18 -33.15 -57.97
N GLY A 228 2.04 -32.83 -57.35
CA GLY A 228 0.77 -33.52 -57.56
C GLY A 228 0.67 -34.90 -56.89
N ARG A 229 1.58 -35.22 -55.97
CA ARG A 229 1.66 -36.49 -55.23
C ARG A 229 1.06 -36.37 -53.82
N GLU A 230 -0.14 -35.79 -53.74
CA GLU A 230 -0.78 -35.40 -52.46
C GLU A 230 -0.96 -36.59 -51.49
N GLN A 231 -1.28 -37.79 -51.99
CA GLN A 231 -1.50 -38.96 -51.13
C GLN A 231 -0.23 -39.39 -50.35
N GLU A 232 0.95 -39.19 -50.94
CA GLU A 232 2.23 -39.46 -50.29
C GLU A 232 2.52 -38.39 -49.23
N ALA A 233 2.25 -37.12 -49.55
CA ALA A 233 2.36 -36.01 -48.60
C ALA A 233 1.44 -36.20 -47.38
N VAL A 234 0.18 -36.60 -47.60
CA VAL A 234 -0.79 -36.89 -46.53
C VAL A 234 -0.29 -38.01 -45.60
N THR A 235 0.36 -39.03 -46.16
CA THR A 235 0.92 -40.12 -45.37
C THR A 235 2.04 -39.60 -44.47
N LEU A 236 2.93 -38.79 -45.02
CA LEU A 236 4.03 -38.17 -44.28
C LEU A 236 3.54 -37.22 -43.18
N TYR A 237 2.56 -36.36 -43.47
CA TYR A 237 1.97 -35.48 -42.46
C TYR A 237 1.24 -36.24 -41.36
N ARG A 238 0.56 -37.36 -41.66
CA ARG A 238 -0.07 -38.18 -40.62
C ARG A 238 0.96 -38.78 -39.68
N GLU A 239 2.09 -39.25 -40.18
CA GLU A 239 3.18 -39.74 -39.33
C GLU A 239 3.70 -38.63 -38.42
N LEU A 240 3.96 -37.44 -38.96
CA LEU A 240 4.43 -36.28 -38.19
C LEU A 240 3.38 -35.79 -37.18
N ALA A 241 2.09 -35.85 -37.51
CA ALA A 241 0.99 -35.45 -36.62
C ALA A 241 0.78 -36.37 -35.40
N THR A 242 1.42 -37.55 -35.40
CA THR A 242 1.39 -38.55 -34.31
C THR A 242 2.61 -38.48 -33.38
N LEU A 243 3.55 -37.57 -33.64
CA LEU A 243 4.69 -37.33 -32.75
C LEU A 243 4.23 -36.82 -31.36
N ASP A 244 5.12 -36.89 -30.38
CA ASP A 244 4.83 -36.44 -29.02
C ASP A 244 4.71 -34.91 -28.99
N VAL A 245 3.50 -34.42 -28.70
CA VAL A 245 3.19 -32.98 -28.64
C VAL A 245 4.03 -32.24 -27.59
N ALA A 246 4.50 -32.93 -26.53
CA ALA A 246 5.35 -32.32 -25.52
C ALA A 246 6.76 -32.03 -26.05
N ALA A 247 7.29 -32.91 -26.91
CA ALA A 247 8.65 -32.82 -27.45
C ALA A 247 8.72 -32.13 -28.83
N ASP A 248 7.72 -32.34 -29.69
CA ASP A 248 7.74 -31.98 -31.11
C ASP A 248 6.56 -31.05 -31.51
N ARG A 249 6.14 -30.16 -30.59
CA ARG A 249 4.90 -29.36 -30.72
C ARG A 249 4.77 -28.62 -32.06
N ASP A 250 5.82 -27.91 -32.49
CA ASP A 250 5.82 -27.12 -33.73
C ASP A 250 5.62 -27.99 -34.97
N ILE A 251 6.31 -29.13 -35.01
CA ILE A 251 6.20 -30.13 -36.09
C ILE A 251 4.78 -30.71 -36.14
N VAL A 252 4.22 -31.09 -34.98
CA VAL A 252 2.86 -31.62 -34.91
C VAL A 252 1.84 -30.58 -35.35
N LEU A 253 2.02 -29.33 -34.92
CA LEU A 253 1.14 -28.22 -35.29
C LEU A 253 1.18 -27.96 -36.81
N ALA A 254 2.36 -27.87 -37.41
CA ALA A 254 2.54 -27.68 -38.85
C ALA A 254 1.93 -28.84 -39.66
N ALA A 255 2.17 -30.09 -39.24
CA ALA A 255 1.61 -31.26 -39.90
C ALA A 255 0.07 -31.31 -39.84
N ARG A 256 -0.52 -30.99 -38.68
CA ARG A 256 -1.98 -30.93 -38.52
C ARG A 256 -2.61 -29.77 -39.29
N ARG A 257 -1.93 -28.63 -39.37
CA ARG A 257 -2.34 -27.51 -40.23
C ARG A 257 -2.38 -27.93 -41.70
N ALA A 258 -1.32 -28.57 -42.20
CA ALA A 258 -1.27 -29.05 -43.58
C ALA A 258 -2.39 -30.05 -43.88
N LEU A 259 -2.64 -31.00 -42.98
CA LEU A 259 -3.75 -31.95 -43.12
C LEU A 259 -5.12 -31.26 -43.17
N LEU A 260 -5.31 -30.21 -42.37
CA LEU A 260 -6.53 -29.40 -42.40
C LEU A 260 -6.69 -28.63 -43.72
N ALA A 261 -5.61 -28.03 -44.23
CA ALA A 261 -5.61 -27.35 -45.52
C ALA A 261 -5.95 -28.31 -46.68
N ILE A 262 -5.35 -29.51 -46.69
CA ILE A 262 -5.65 -30.57 -47.66
C ILE A 262 -7.12 -31.01 -47.54
N ALA A 263 -7.64 -31.22 -46.33
CA ALA A 263 -9.04 -31.54 -46.12
C ALA A 263 -9.97 -30.44 -46.67
N CYS A 264 -9.58 -29.17 -46.49
CA CYS A 264 -10.30 -28.02 -47.02
C CYS A 264 -10.29 -27.94 -48.55
N ARG A 265 -9.29 -28.49 -49.25
CA ARG A 265 -9.36 -28.68 -50.70
C ARG A 265 -10.31 -29.79 -51.12
N GLY A 266 -10.27 -30.92 -50.40
CA GLY A 266 -10.90 -32.17 -50.79
C GLY A 266 -12.42 -32.19 -50.80
N GLY A 267 -13.11 -31.19 -50.24
CA GLY A 267 -14.56 -31.08 -50.39
C GLY A 267 -15.40 -31.71 -49.26
N ASP A 268 -14.86 -32.66 -48.50
CA ASP A 268 -15.59 -33.45 -47.51
C ASP A 268 -15.69 -32.74 -46.14
N ALA A 269 -16.92 -32.33 -45.76
CA ALA A 269 -17.18 -31.64 -44.50
C ALA A 269 -16.80 -32.47 -43.25
N GLY A 270 -16.99 -33.80 -43.27
CA GLY A 270 -16.63 -34.65 -42.13
C GLY A 270 -15.12 -34.68 -41.90
N ARG A 271 -14.35 -34.78 -42.98
CA ARG A 271 -12.87 -34.75 -42.92
C ARG A 271 -12.33 -33.40 -42.48
N VAL A 272 -12.98 -32.30 -42.89
CA VAL A 272 -12.60 -30.95 -42.47
C VAL A 272 -12.86 -30.76 -40.96
N ASP A 273 -14.01 -31.19 -40.44
CA ASP A 273 -14.32 -31.09 -39.01
C ASP A 273 -13.34 -31.91 -38.14
N ASP A 274 -13.06 -33.16 -38.54
CA ASP A 274 -12.10 -34.02 -37.83
C ASP A 274 -10.69 -33.42 -37.82
N ALA A 275 -10.22 -32.91 -38.97
CA ALA A 275 -8.92 -32.27 -39.08
C ALA A 275 -8.87 -30.94 -38.28
N LEU A 276 -9.97 -30.18 -38.26
CA LEU A 276 -10.07 -28.93 -37.51
C LEU A 276 -9.95 -29.18 -36.00
N LYS A 277 -10.68 -30.17 -35.48
CA LYS A 277 -10.60 -30.58 -34.07
C LYS A 277 -9.20 -31.04 -33.71
N SER A 278 -8.58 -31.85 -34.56
CA SER A 278 -7.22 -32.34 -34.38
C SER A 278 -6.21 -31.18 -34.30
N TRP A 279 -6.32 -30.19 -35.18
CA TRP A 279 -5.46 -29.01 -35.17
C TRP A 279 -5.72 -28.10 -33.96
N LEU A 280 -6.98 -27.78 -33.65
CA LEU A 280 -7.35 -26.95 -32.50
C LEU A 280 -6.85 -27.53 -31.17
N ALA A 281 -6.80 -28.86 -31.04
CA ALA A 281 -6.27 -29.53 -29.85
C ALA A 281 -4.79 -29.24 -29.58
N VAL A 282 -4.02 -28.78 -30.57
CA VAL A 282 -2.61 -28.38 -30.44
C VAL A 282 -2.44 -26.86 -30.53
N ALA A 283 -3.25 -26.20 -31.38
CA ALA A 283 -3.18 -24.75 -31.58
C ALA A 283 -3.59 -23.96 -30.33
N ILE A 284 -4.69 -24.34 -29.66
CA ILE A 284 -5.20 -23.60 -28.49
C ILE A 284 -4.21 -23.64 -27.30
N PRO A 285 -3.63 -24.79 -26.92
CA PRO A 285 -2.57 -24.83 -25.90
C PRO A 285 -1.25 -24.14 -26.30
N SER A 286 -1.11 -23.72 -27.56
CA SER A 286 0.08 -23.01 -28.06
C SER A 286 -0.08 -21.48 -28.07
N LEU A 287 -1.26 -20.97 -27.73
CA LEU A 287 -1.51 -19.53 -27.57
C LEU A 287 -0.58 -18.95 -26.48
N GLY A 288 -0.02 -17.76 -26.74
CA GLY A 288 0.97 -17.10 -25.87
C GLY A 288 2.43 -17.43 -26.21
N ARG A 289 2.70 -18.58 -26.83
CA ARG A 289 4.04 -18.92 -27.37
C ARG A 289 4.22 -18.51 -28.83
N LEU A 290 3.17 -18.69 -29.62
CA LEU A 290 3.16 -18.40 -31.06
C LEU A 290 2.22 -17.24 -31.37
N THR A 291 2.52 -16.50 -32.43
CA THR A 291 1.64 -15.46 -32.96
C THR A 291 0.40 -16.08 -33.61
N PHE A 292 -0.65 -15.28 -33.85
CA PHE A 292 -1.82 -15.78 -34.57
C PHE A 292 -1.51 -16.01 -36.05
N SER A 293 -0.57 -15.24 -36.60
CA SER A 293 0.00 -15.47 -37.93
C SER A 293 0.72 -16.82 -38.00
N ASP A 294 1.55 -17.16 -37.00
CA ASP A 294 2.25 -18.46 -36.93
C ASP A 294 1.29 -19.64 -36.95
N LEU A 295 0.19 -19.53 -36.18
CA LEU A 295 -0.81 -20.59 -36.06
C LEU A 295 -1.53 -20.82 -37.40
N LEU A 296 -1.96 -19.75 -38.08
CA LEU A 296 -2.81 -19.83 -39.27
C LEU A 296 -2.02 -19.96 -40.58
N GLU A 297 -0.87 -19.31 -40.69
CA GLU A 297 -0.10 -19.21 -41.93
C GLU A 297 1.15 -20.06 -41.91
N GLY A 298 1.79 -20.19 -40.74
CA GLY A 298 3.09 -20.83 -40.61
C GLY A 298 4.21 -19.88 -40.94
N GLU A 299 4.94 -19.45 -39.91
CA GLU A 299 6.13 -18.64 -40.13
C GLU A 299 7.31 -19.44 -40.67
N TYR A 300 8.30 -18.67 -41.10
CA TYR A 300 9.57 -19.11 -41.64
C TYR A 300 10.48 -19.59 -40.50
N GLU A 301 10.52 -20.89 -40.23
CA GLU A 301 11.47 -21.43 -39.26
C GLU A 301 12.86 -21.58 -39.89
N PRO A 302 13.92 -21.02 -39.29
CA PRO A 302 15.28 -21.27 -39.73
C PRO A 302 15.65 -22.75 -39.53
N LEU A 303 16.14 -23.39 -40.60
CA LEU A 303 16.78 -24.70 -40.53
C LEU A 303 18.23 -24.52 -40.08
N TYR A 304 18.53 -25.05 -38.91
CA TYR A 304 19.89 -25.18 -38.42
C TYR A 304 20.41 -26.57 -38.78
N PHE A 305 21.43 -26.63 -39.64
CA PHE A 305 22.23 -27.84 -39.79
C PHE A 305 23.47 -27.73 -38.88
N PHE A 306 24.13 -28.85 -38.63
CA PHE A 306 25.33 -28.89 -37.78
C PHE A 306 26.49 -28.02 -38.27
N ASP A 307 26.45 -27.62 -39.54
CA ASP A 307 27.46 -26.78 -40.21
C ASP A 307 27.10 -25.28 -40.19
N GLY A 308 25.93 -24.89 -39.67
CA GLY A 308 25.47 -23.50 -39.59
C GLY A 308 23.97 -23.29 -39.88
N GLU A 309 23.53 -22.04 -39.85
CA GLU A 309 22.19 -21.63 -40.27
C GLU A 309 22.12 -21.58 -41.80
N VAL A 310 21.24 -22.38 -42.40
CA VAL A 310 21.23 -22.62 -43.87
C VAL A 310 20.03 -21.98 -44.57
N GLY A 311 19.24 -21.22 -43.82
CA GLY A 311 18.03 -20.54 -44.26
C GLY A 311 16.78 -21.20 -43.70
N GLY A 312 15.65 -20.53 -43.80
CA GLY A 312 14.38 -21.08 -43.33
C GLY A 312 13.49 -21.58 -44.44
N PHE A 313 12.35 -22.14 -44.05
CA PHE A 313 11.26 -22.46 -44.94
C PHE A 313 9.95 -22.09 -44.24
N ALA A 314 8.99 -21.55 -45.01
CA ALA A 314 7.64 -21.37 -44.51
C ALA A 314 6.99 -22.75 -44.46
N ALA A 315 6.72 -23.25 -43.26
CA ALA A 315 6.21 -24.59 -43.06
C ALA A 315 4.69 -24.64 -43.30
N ALA A 316 4.25 -25.56 -44.15
CA ALA A 316 2.87 -25.94 -44.40
C ALA A 316 1.96 -24.85 -45.03
N GLU A 317 0.83 -25.30 -45.56
CA GLU A 317 -0.13 -24.42 -46.20
C GLU A 317 -0.86 -23.51 -45.21
N SER A 318 -1.05 -22.25 -45.63
CA SER A 318 -1.88 -21.28 -44.93
C SER A 318 -3.34 -21.71 -44.89
N LEU A 319 -3.97 -21.55 -43.72
CA LEU A 319 -5.41 -21.73 -43.52
C LEU A 319 -6.23 -20.52 -43.96
N VAL A 320 -5.59 -19.38 -44.24
CA VAL A 320 -6.26 -18.11 -44.54
C VAL A 320 -7.20 -18.20 -45.74
N PRO A 321 -6.83 -18.84 -46.87
CA PRO A 321 -7.74 -19.01 -48.01
C PRO A 321 -8.99 -19.84 -47.68
N TYR A 322 -8.96 -20.64 -46.61
CA TYR A 322 -10.02 -21.57 -46.25
C TYR A 322 -10.95 -21.05 -45.13
N ARG A 323 -10.79 -19.80 -44.67
CA ARG A 323 -11.60 -19.20 -43.57
C ARG A 323 -13.11 -19.46 -43.71
N ALA A 324 -13.69 -19.11 -44.87
CA ALA A 324 -15.13 -19.24 -45.08
C ALA A 324 -15.60 -20.70 -44.97
N ARG A 325 -14.80 -21.63 -45.48
CA ARG A 325 -15.08 -23.07 -45.44
C ARG A 325 -14.95 -23.64 -44.02
N LEU A 326 -13.92 -23.22 -43.28
CA LEU A 326 -13.75 -23.62 -41.89
C LEU A 326 -14.94 -23.16 -41.03
N LEU A 327 -15.42 -21.93 -41.25
CA LEU A 327 -16.60 -21.41 -40.55
C LEU A 327 -17.91 -22.11 -40.93
N ASP A 328 -18.06 -22.56 -42.17
CA ASP A 328 -19.26 -23.26 -42.65
C ASP A 328 -19.36 -24.69 -42.09
N VAL A 329 -18.22 -25.38 -42.00
CA VAL A 329 -18.17 -26.79 -41.57
C VAL A 329 -18.10 -26.94 -40.05
N ALA A 330 -17.41 -26.03 -39.35
CA ALA A 330 -17.16 -26.16 -37.92
C ALA A 330 -18.45 -26.18 -37.07
N GLN A 331 -18.48 -27.06 -36.07
CA GLN A 331 -19.52 -27.02 -35.03
C GLN A 331 -19.35 -25.79 -34.13
N ALA A 332 -20.38 -25.44 -33.35
CA ALA A 332 -20.44 -24.17 -32.62
C ALA A 332 -19.14 -23.84 -31.84
N ASN A 333 -18.63 -24.80 -31.05
CA ASN A 333 -17.44 -24.56 -30.24
C ASN A 333 -16.18 -24.30 -31.07
N GLU A 334 -15.93 -25.14 -32.07
CA GLU A 334 -14.80 -25.00 -33.00
C GLU A 334 -14.93 -23.75 -33.87
N ARG A 335 -16.16 -23.41 -34.29
CA ARG A 335 -16.45 -22.22 -35.10
C ARG A 335 -16.14 -20.95 -34.33
N GLY A 336 -16.51 -20.90 -33.04
CA GLY A 336 -16.12 -19.81 -32.15
C GLY A 336 -14.60 -19.66 -32.04
N LEU A 337 -13.86 -20.77 -31.91
CA LEU A 337 -12.39 -20.78 -31.90
C LEU A 337 -11.79 -20.29 -33.22
N VAL A 338 -12.33 -20.72 -34.36
CA VAL A 338 -11.90 -20.25 -35.68
C VAL A 338 -12.15 -18.74 -35.82
N ARG A 339 -13.33 -18.23 -35.46
CA ARG A 339 -13.63 -16.78 -35.48
C ARG A 339 -12.62 -16.00 -34.64
N PHE A 340 -12.33 -16.49 -33.44
CA PHE A 340 -11.36 -15.90 -32.53
C PHE A 340 -9.97 -15.79 -33.16
N LEU A 341 -9.42 -16.92 -33.66
CA LEU A 341 -8.07 -16.95 -34.23
C LEU A 341 -7.94 -16.02 -35.44
N PHE A 342 -8.93 -16.00 -36.32
CA PHE A 342 -8.91 -15.12 -37.50
C PHE A 342 -8.98 -13.64 -37.16
N ALA A 343 -9.84 -13.25 -36.21
CA ALA A 343 -9.96 -11.85 -35.79
C ALA A 343 -8.71 -11.36 -35.03
N CYS A 344 -8.10 -12.23 -34.22
CA CYS A 344 -6.83 -11.91 -33.57
C CYS A 344 -5.66 -11.76 -34.57
N ARG A 345 -5.63 -12.58 -35.63
CA ARG A 345 -4.67 -12.43 -36.73
C ARG A 345 -4.88 -11.14 -37.52
N GLU A 346 -6.12 -10.78 -37.84
CA GLU A 346 -6.43 -9.51 -38.52
C GLU A 346 -5.91 -8.31 -37.73
N ARG A 347 -6.10 -8.34 -36.40
CA ARG A 347 -5.55 -7.34 -35.47
C ARG A 347 -4.02 -7.29 -35.49
N GLU A 348 -3.36 -8.44 -35.53
CA GLU A 348 -1.90 -8.54 -35.55
C GLU A 348 -1.30 -8.02 -36.86
N SER A 349 -1.98 -8.24 -37.98
CA SER A 349 -1.50 -7.87 -39.32
C SER A 349 -1.72 -6.41 -39.71
N ASP A 350 -2.55 -5.67 -38.98
CA ASP A 350 -2.96 -4.29 -39.31
C ASP A 350 -2.92 -3.40 -38.06
N ASP A 351 -1.91 -2.53 -37.97
CA ASP A 351 -1.77 -1.56 -36.87
C ASP A 351 -2.96 -0.59 -36.76
N ASP A 352 -3.72 -0.39 -37.85
CA ASP A 352 -4.88 0.49 -37.95
C ASP A 352 -6.21 -0.29 -38.04
N TYR A 353 -6.22 -1.57 -37.60
CA TYR A 353 -7.39 -2.43 -37.65
C TYR A 353 -8.65 -1.77 -37.05
N ASP A 354 -9.80 -2.03 -37.66
CA ASP A 354 -11.06 -1.52 -37.16
C ASP A 354 -11.44 -2.24 -35.84
N ARG A 355 -11.20 -1.54 -34.72
CA ARG A 355 -11.52 -2.01 -33.36
C ARG A 355 -12.99 -2.40 -33.20
N GLN A 356 -13.90 -1.82 -33.97
CA GLN A 356 -15.32 -2.18 -33.94
C GLN A 356 -15.56 -3.54 -34.60
N VAL A 357 -14.96 -3.77 -35.77
CA VAL A 357 -15.04 -5.06 -36.49
C VAL A 357 -14.42 -6.17 -35.65
N PHE A 358 -13.27 -5.93 -35.05
CA PHE A 358 -12.64 -6.88 -34.12
C PHE A 358 -13.57 -7.22 -32.95
N ALA A 359 -14.19 -6.19 -32.34
CA ALA A 359 -15.06 -6.41 -31.20
C ALA A 359 -16.38 -7.13 -31.54
N GLU A 360 -16.88 -6.98 -32.77
CA GLU A 360 -18.02 -7.75 -33.29
C GLU A 360 -17.63 -9.21 -33.55
N ALA A 361 -16.46 -9.45 -34.15
CA ALA A 361 -15.96 -10.81 -34.38
C ALA A 361 -15.71 -11.58 -33.06
N MET A 362 -15.19 -10.90 -32.03
CA MET A 362 -15.04 -11.48 -30.69
C MET A 362 -16.39 -11.83 -30.04
N LEU A 363 -17.41 -11.02 -30.28
CA LEU A 363 -18.77 -11.28 -29.79
C LEU A 363 -19.38 -12.52 -30.41
N GLU A 364 -19.32 -12.61 -31.74
CA GLU A 364 -19.78 -13.79 -32.47
C GLU A 364 -19.02 -15.05 -32.05
N ALA A 365 -17.70 -14.94 -31.82
CA ALA A 365 -16.89 -16.05 -31.32
C ALA A 365 -17.42 -16.56 -29.96
N ALA A 366 -17.70 -15.64 -29.03
CA ALA A 366 -18.12 -15.97 -27.68
C ALA A 366 -19.57 -16.48 -27.56
N GLU A 367 -20.44 -16.21 -28.53
CA GLU A 367 -21.78 -16.81 -28.58
C GLU A 367 -21.75 -18.31 -28.89
N GLU A 368 -20.69 -18.76 -29.58
CA GLU A 368 -20.61 -20.11 -30.14
C GLU A 368 -19.68 -21.03 -29.31
N THR A 369 -18.81 -20.46 -28.49
CA THR A 369 -17.86 -21.20 -27.65
C THR A 369 -17.93 -20.84 -26.18
N SER A 370 -17.72 -21.83 -25.31
CA SER A 370 -17.54 -21.62 -23.88
C SER A 370 -16.07 -21.56 -23.45
N ASN A 371 -15.14 -21.49 -24.41
CA ASN A 371 -13.70 -21.53 -24.13
C ASN A 371 -13.28 -20.31 -23.29
N PRO A 372 -12.61 -20.52 -22.14
CA PRO A 372 -12.19 -19.42 -21.26
C PRO A 372 -11.30 -18.39 -21.96
N VAL A 373 -10.37 -18.81 -22.83
CA VAL A 373 -9.44 -17.90 -23.53
C VAL A 373 -10.20 -16.86 -24.38
N ILE A 374 -11.35 -17.24 -24.92
CA ILE A 374 -12.20 -16.37 -25.74
C ILE A 374 -12.99 -15.37 -24.88
N LEU A 375 -13.36 -15.74 -23.65
CA LEU A 375 -14.04 -14.84 -22.73
C LEU A 375 -13.14 -13.70 -22.26
N ALA A 376 -11.83 -13.95 -22.07
CA ALA A 376 -10.88 -12.88 -21.76
C ALA A 376 -10.74 -11.89 -22.93
N ALA A 377 -10.59 -12.39 -24.15
CA ALA A 377 -10.53 -11.57 -25.34
C ALA A 377 -11.82 -10.76 -25.59
N LEU A 378 -12.98 -11.34 -25.24
CA LEU A 378 -14.27 -10.65 -25.28
C LEU A 378 -14.33 -9.47 -24.29
N ALA A 379 -13.78 -9.62 -23.08
CA ALA A 379 -13.73 -8.52 -22.12
C ALA A 379 -12.87 -7.36 -22.64
N THR A 380 -11.71 -7.67 -23.24
CA THR A 380 -10.85 -6.69 -23.91
C THR A 380 -11.56 -6.01 -25.07
N ALA A 381 -12.29 -6.76 -25.91
CA ALA A 381 -13.09 -6.22 -26.99
C ALA A 381 -14.13 -5.19 -26.51
N TYR A 382 -14.83 -5.46 -25.39
CA TYR A 382 -15.78 -4.51 -24.81
C TYR A 382 -15.13 -3.28 -24.17
N ALA A 383 -13.86 -3.38 -23.78
CA ALA A 383 -13.05 -2.28 -23.25
C ALA A 383 -12.53 -1.34 -24.36
N VAL A 384 -12.21 -1.85 -25.55
CA VAL A 384 -11.61 -1.06 -26.65
C VAL A 384 -12.62 -0.45 -27.64
N LYS A 385 -13.92 -0.77 -27.54
CA LYS A 385 -14.98 -0.20 -28.41
C LYS A 385 -15.02 1.33 -28.34
N LYS A 386 -15.47 1.98 -29.43
CA LYS A 386 -15.68 3.45 -29.49
C LYS A 386 -16.58 4.01 -28.37
N ARG A 387 -17.49 3.18 -27.86
CA ARG A 387 -18.24 3.39 -26.62
C ARG A 387 -18.01 2.18 -25.72
N PRO A 388 -16.98 2.22 -24.84
CA PRO A 388 -16.66 1.07 -24.00
C PRO A 388 -17.79 0.72 -23.04
N HIS A 389 -18.03 -0.58 -22.84
CA HIS A 389 -18.96 -1.10 -21.82
C HIS A 389 -18.19 -1.68 -20.64
N TRP A 390 -17.47 -0.81 -19.91
CA TRP A 390 -16.56 -1.18 -18.82
C TRP A 390 -17.16 -2.12 -17.77
N ARG A 391 -18.41 -1.89 -17.36
CA ARG A 391 -19.13 -2.77 -16.42
C ARG A 391 -19.35 -4.17 -16.96
N LEU A 392 -19.68 -4.30 -18.25
CA LEU A 392 -19.84 -5.60 -18.88
C LEU A 392 -18.47 -6.28 -19.07
N ALA A 393 -17.45 -5.52 -19.47
CA ALA A 393 -16.07 -6.01 -19.58
C ALA A 393 -15.58 -6.61 -18.25
N GLY A 394 -15.77 -5.91 -17.13
CA GLY A 394 -15.38 -6.42 -15.80
C GLY A 394 -16.13 -7.69 -15.39
N SER A 395 -17.42 -7.79 -15.71
CA SER A 395 -18.21 -8.99 -15.43
C SER A 395 -17.76 -10.19 -16.27
N ILE A 396 -17.51 -9.99 -17.56
CA ILE A 396 -17.05 -11.05 -18.46
C ILE A 396 -15.66 -11.54 -18.04
N TRP A 397 -14.76 -10.61 -17.74
CA TRP A 397 -13.41 -10.96 -17.32
C TRP A 397 -13.38 -11.74 -16.01
N ALA A 398 -14.11 -11.29 -14.98
CA ALA A 398 -14.17 -12.03 -13.71
C ALA A 398 -14.74 -13.44 -13.88
N ARG A 399 -15.74 -13.64 -14.77
CA ARG A 399 -16.26 -14.98 -15.10
C ARG A 399 -15.25 -15.83 -15.85
N CYS A 400 -14.46 -15.23 -16.74
CA CYS A 400 -13.39 -15.90 -17.46
C CYS A 400 -12.35 -16.43 -16.48
N GLU A 401 -11.78 -15.54 -15.66
CA GLU A 401 -10.74 -15.90 -14.69
C GLU A 401 -11.22 -16.96 -13.71
N LEU A 402 -12.46 -16.82 -13.20
CA LEU A 402 -13.06 -17.83 -12.34
C LEU A 402 -13.10 -19.20 -13.02
N ARG A 403 -13.43 -19.28 -14.32
CA ARG A 403 -13.43 -20.55 -15.08
C ARG A 403 -12.02 -21.08 -15.31
N CYS A 404 -11.05 -20.22 -15.65
CA CYS A 404 -9.65 -20.63 -15.83
C CYS A 404 -9.10 -21.25 -14.53
N LEU A 405 -9.24 -20.53 -13.41
CA LEU A 405 -8.77 -20.96 -12.11
C LEU A 405 -9.49 -22.23 -11.62
N SER A 406 -10.81 -22.32 -11.83
CA SER A 406 -11.57 -23.55 -11.50
C SER A 406 -11.13 -24.77 -12.32
N ALA A 407 -10.62 -24.55 -13.53
CA ALA A 407 -10.16 -25.59 -14.43
C ALA A 407 -8.65 -25.89 -14.31
N GLY A 408 -7.92 -25.21 -13.41
CA GLY A 408 -6.47 -25.31 -13.30
C GLY A 408 -5.72 -24.83 -14.55
N SER A 409 -6.38 -24.01 -15.38
CA SER A 409 -5.77 -23.40 -16.57
C SER A 409 -5.12 -22.06 -16.19
N PRO A 410 -4.02 -21.68 -16.86
CA PRO A 410 -3.39 -20.38 -16.62
C PRO A 410 -4.41 -19.24 -16.86
N SER A 411 -4.29 -18.19 -16.04
CA SER A 411 -5.01 -16.92 -16.19
C SER A 411 -4.79 -16.34 -17.59
N ALA A 412 -5.73 -15.55 -18.11
CA ALA A 412 -5.52 -14.87 -19.37
C ALA A 412 -4.44 -13.79 -19.20
N GLU A 413 -3.32 -13.92 -19.91
CA GLU A 413 -2.11 -13.08 -19.76
C GLU A 413 -2.33 -11.56 -19.92
N VAL A 414 -3.46 -11.11 -20.48
CA VAL A 414 -3.75 -9.68 -20.67
C VAL A 414 -5.11 -9.31 -20.03
N GLY A 415 -5.05 -8.52 -18.96
CA GLY A 415 -6.22 -7.91 -18.35
C GLY A 415 -6.82 -6.81 -19.26
N PRO A 416 -8.16 -6.66 -19.32
CA PRO A 416 -8.82 -5.62 -20.13
C PRO A 416 -8.43 -4.18 -19.79
N LEU A 417 -7.88 -3.95 -18.59
CA LEU A 417 -7.38 -2.65 -18.16
C LEU A 417 -5.96 -2.37 -18.63
N ASP A 418 -5.13 -3.40 -18.81
CA ASP A 418 -3.77 -3.27 -19.38
C ASP A 418 -3.84 -3.09 -20.90
N ALA A 419 -4.89 -3.63 -21.54
CA ALA A 419 -5.12 -3.51 -22.98
C ALA A 419 -5.58 -2.11 -23.44
N VAL A 420 -5.93 -1.21 -22.52
CA VAL A 420 -6.37 0.16 -22.82
C VAL A 420 -5.50 1.12 -22.05
N ASP A 421 -4.61 1.85 -22.74
CA ASP A 421 -3.75 2.86 -22.11
C ASP A 421 -4.58 3.85 -21.27
N CYS A 422 -4.41 3.78 -19.94
CA CYS A 422 -5.00 4.67 -18.92
C CYS A 422 -6.55 4.84 -19.02
N PRO A 423 -7.34 3.86 -18.56
CA PRO A 423 -8.78 4.03 -18.45
C PRO A 423 -9.11 5.13 -17.42
N SER A 424 -10.07 6.00 -17.74
CA SER A 424 -10.52 7.04 -16.81
C SER A 424 -10.98 6.46 -15.48
N VAL A 425 -10.97 7.25 -14.39
CA VAL A 425 -11.50 6.82 -13.08
C VAL A 425 -12.92 6.22 -13.18
N ALA A 426 -13.79 6.81 -14.00
CA ALA A 426 -15.16 6.31 -14.21
C ALA A 426 -15.19 4.93 -14.92
N ALA A 427 -14.20 4.65 -15.76
CA ALA A 427 -14.05 3.37 -16.42
C ALA A 427 -13.61 2.28 -15.44
N ILE A 428 -12.61 2.58 -14.60
CA ILE A 428 -12.13 1.68 -13.54
C ILE A 428 -13.26 1.36 -12.56
N GLU A 429 -14.02 2.38 -12.12
CA GLU A 429 -15.16 2.19 -11.23
C GLU A 429 -16.25 1.32 -11.87
N ALA A 430 -16.60 1.57 -13.13
CA ALA A 430 -17.58 0.76 -13.85
C ALA A 430 -17.10 -0.69 -14.01
N TYR A 431 -15.82 -0.90 -14.33
CA TYR A 431 -15.20 -2.22 -14.44
C TYR A 431 -15.23 -2.99 -13.12
N ALA A 432 -14.78 -2.37 -12.03
CA ALA A 432 -14.82 -2.94 -10.68
C ALA A 432 -16.25 -3.31 -10.25
N LYS A 433 -17.24 -2.48 -10.61
CA LYS A 433 -18.66 -2.78 -10.36
C LYS A 433 -19.12 -4.04 -11.10
N GLY A 434 -18.67 -4.25 -12.34
CA GLY A 434 -18.93 -5.46 -13.10
C GLY A 434 -18.34 -6.72 -12.46
N MET A 435 -17.11 -6.63 -11.97
CA MET A 435 -16.46 -7.72 -11.22
C MET A 435 -17.22 -8.04 -9.93
N ARG A 436 -17.61 -7.01 -9.18
CA ARG A 436 -18.35 -7.15 -7.92
C ARG A 436 -19.64 -7.94 -8.10
N GLU A 437 -20.39 -7.70 -9.17
CA GLU A 437 -21.62 -8.45 -9.48
C GLU A 437 -21.38 -9.96 -9.64
N VAL A 438 -20.20 -10.34 -10.15
CA VAL A 438 -19.80 -11.75 -10.26
C VAL A 438 -19.37 -12.29 -8.90
N PHE A 439 -18.61 -11.51 -8.13
CA PHE A 439 -18.17 -11.90 -6.78
C PHE A 439 -19.38 -12.14 -5.87
N GLU A 440 -20.39 -11.28 -5.90
CA GLU A 440 -21.63 -11.42 -5.11
C GLU A 440 -22.40 -12.72 -5.43
N GLN A 441 -22.30 -13.22 -6.67
CA GLN A 441 -22.99 -14.45 -7.09
C GLN A 441 -22.26 -15.72 -6.68
N VAL A 442 -20.95 -15.65 -6.47
CA VAL A 442 -20.07 -16.82 -6.32
C VAL A 442 -19.45 -16.92 -4.93
N ALA A 443 -19.36 -15.81 -4.18
CA ALA A 443 -18.82 -15.82 -2.83
C ALA A 443 -19.62 -16.74 -1.88
N PRO A 444 -18.96 -17.50 -0.98
CA PRO A 444 -17.51 -17.58 -0.80
C PRO A 444 -16.82 -18.46 -1.86
N SER A 445 -15.65 -18.05 -2.35
CA SER A 445 -14.81 -18.86 -3.25
C SER A 445 -13.33 -18.49 -3.12
N PRO A 446 -12.41 -19.48 -3.04
CA PRO A 446 -10.98 -19.22 -2.84
C PRO A 446 -10.33 -18.51 -4.04
N HIS A 447 -10.92 -18.63 -5.24
CA HIS A 447 -10.40 -17.99 -6.46
C HIS A 447 -10.62 -16.47 -6.50
N LEU A 448 -11.55 -15.93 -5.69
CA LEU A 448 -11.85 -14.49 -5.70
C LEU A 448 -10.67 -13.64 -5.23
N ALA A 449 -9.83 -14.15 -4.33
CA ALA A 449 -8.63 -13.46 -3.86
C ALA A 449 -7.60 -13.26 -4.98
N GLU A 450 -7.39 -14.30 -5.79
CA GLU A 450 -6.49 -14.25 -6.95
C GLU A 450 -7.02 -13.28 -8.01
N ILE A 451 -8.33 -13.35 -8.31
CA ILE A 451 -8.98 -12.42 -9.25
C ILE A 451 -8.89 -10.97 -8.74
N PHE A 452 -9.11 -10.73 -7.43
CA PHE A 452 -8.99 -9.40 -6.84
C PHE A 452 -7.57 -8.83 -6.94
N SER A 453 -6.54 -9.68 -6.82
CA SER A 453 -5.13 -9.26 -6.85
C SER A 453 -4.77 -8.52 -8.14
N SER A 454 -5.38 -8.89 -9.28
CA SER A 454 -5.21 -8.22 -10.57
C SER A 454 -5.61 -6.74 -10.60
N LEU A 455 -6.57 -6.34 -9.74
CA LEU A 455 -7.16 -5.01 -9.74
C LEU A 455 -6.76 -4.20 -8.49
N ARG A 456 -6.20 -4.87 -7.49
CA ARG A 456 -5.84 -4.30 -6.18
C ARG A 456 -5.02 -3.02 -6.31
N ASP A 457 -3.93 -3.08 -7.05
CA ASP A 457 -2.97 -1.97 -7.13
C ASP A 457 -3.58 -0.80 -7.91
N VAL A 458 -4.24 -1.07 -9.03
CA VAL A 458 -4.99 -0.09 -9.84
C VAL A 458 -6.02 0.66 -8.99
N LEU A 459 -6.80 -0.03 -8.14
CA LEU A 459 -7.79 0.60 -7.27
C LEU A 459 -7.12 1.44 -6.18
N SER A 460 -6.01 0.97 -5.62
CA SER A 460 -5.29 1.68 -4.55
C SER A 460 -4.64 2.97 -5.05
N GLU A 461 -3.97 2.94 -6.21
CA GLU A 461 -3.28 4.08 -6.84
C GLU A 461 -4.28 5.16 -7.27
N ASN A 462 -5.44 4.75 -7.79
CA ASN A 462 -6.51 5.65 -8.19
C ASN A 462 -7.42 6.07 -7.01
N LYS A 463 -7.10 5.68 -5.77
CA LYS A 463 -7.86 6.01 -4.56
C LYS A 463 -9.33 5.57 -4.59
N MET A 464 -9.61 4.46 -5.29
CA MET A 464 -10.93 3.85 -5.40
C MET A 464 -11.25 2.98 -4.18
N TYR A 465 -11.11 3.54 -2.97
CA TYR A 465 -11.14 2.79 -1.71
C TYR A 465 -12.45 2.05 -1.45
N ARG A 466 -13.58 2.59 -1.93
CA ARG A 466 -14.88 1.93 -1.80
C ARG A 466 -14.94 0.64 -2.62
N ALA A 467 -14.58 0.71 -3.90
CA ALA A 467 -14.56 -0.47 -4.77
C ALA A 467 -13.51 -1.49 -4.30
N PHE A 468 -12.35 -1.02 -3.84
CA PHE A 468 -11.33 -1.84 -3.20
C PHE A 468 -11.91 -2.63 -2.01
N ARG A 469 -12.55 -1.93 -1.07
CA ARG A 469 -13.14 -2.56 0.13
C ARG A 469 -14.21 -3.58 -0.25
N GLU A 470 -15.13 -3.22 -1.16
CA GLU A 470 -16.25 -4.09 -1.53
C GLU A 470 -15.77 -5.40 -2.19
N LEU A 471 -14.73 -5.35 -3.04
CA LEU A 471 -14.14 -6.55 -3.63
C LEU A 471 -13.31 -7.36 -2.62
N ALA A 472 -12.49 -6.68 -1.79
CA ALA A 472 -11.68 -7.33 -0.77
C ALA A 472 -12.54 -8.04 0.29
N GLU A 473 -13.69 -7.46 0.67
CA GLU A 473 -14.65 -8.07 1.60
C GLU A 473 -15.24 -9.37 1.06
N LEU A 474 -15.63 -9.40 -0.22
CA LEU A 474 -16.14 -10.61 -0.87
C LEU A 474 -15.05 -11.67 -1.07
N ALA A 475 -13.82 -11.25 -1.38
CA ALA A 475 -12.68 -12.14 -1.52
C ALA A 475 -12.19 -12.73 -0.18
N ALA A 476 -12.34 -11.99 0.92
CA ALA A 476 -11.96 -12.43 2.26
C ALA A 476 -13.03 -13.30 2.94
N LEU A 477 -14.22 -13.43 2.36
CA LEU A 477 -15.31 -14.21 2.94
C LEU A 477 -14.89 -15.67 3.10
N GLU A 478 -14.81 -16.14 4.35
CA GLU A 478 -14.34 -17.48 4.74
C GLU A 478 -12.87 -17.80 4.35
N SER A 479 -12.08 -16.80 3.96
CA SER A 479 -10.65 -17.00 3.69
C SER A 479 -9.86 -17.17 5.00
N GLU A 480 -8.91 -18.10 4.98
CA GLU A 480 -7.93 -18.28 6.07
C GLU A 480 -6.59 -17.57 5.81
N ASP A 481 -6.38 -17.02 4.61
CA ASP A 481 -5.13 -16.36 4.23
C ASP A 481 -5.01 -14.97 4.91
N PRO A 482 -3.98 -14.76 5.78
CA PRO A 482 -3.74 -13.49 6.45
C PRO A 482 -3.62 -12.30 5.49
N ASN A 483 -3.06 -12.48 4.29
CA ASN A 483 -2.89 -11.40 3.32
C ASN A 483 -4.24 -10.93 2.76
N VAL A 484 -5.15 -11.86 2.49
CA VAL A 484 -6.49 -11.55 1.96
C VAL A 484 -7.31 -10.80 3.01
N ILE A 485 -7.27 -11.27 4.27
CA ILE A 485 -7.93 -10.60 5.40
C ILE A 485 -7.31 -9.21 5.65
N PHE A 486 -5.99 -9.06 5.48
CA PHE A 486 -5.32 -7.77 5.60
C PHE A 486 -5.85 -6.76 4.58
N PHE A 487 -6.10 -7.16 3.33
CA PHE A 487 -6.67 -6.24 2.34
C PHE A 487 -8.12 -5.83 2.67
N GLU A 488 -8.93 -6.71 3.26
CA GLU A 488 -10.24 -6.30 3.81
C GLU A 488 -10.06 -5.23 4.90
N ALA A 489 -9.12 -5.46 5.83
CA ALA A 489 -8.82 -4.53 6.92
C ALA A 489 -8.32 -3.17 6.39
N LEU A 490 -7.46 -3.18 5.36
CA LEU A 490 -6.93 -1.98 4.71
C LEU A 490 -8.03 -1.20 3.98
N GLY A 491 -8.91 -1.88 3.26
CA GLY A 491 -10.08 -1.27 2.62
C GLY A 491 -11.03 -0.61 3.62
N ALA A 492 -11.29 -1.28 4.75
CA ALA A 492 -12.07 -0.72 5.86
C ALA A 492 -11.39 0.52 6.47
N HIS A 493 -10.07 0.46 6.67
CA HIS A 493 -9.27 1.58 7.18
C HIS A 493 -9.37 2.80 6.26
N TRP A 494 -9.12 2.66 4.95
CA TRP A 494 -9.23 3.77 4.01
C TRP A 494 -10.65 4.35 3.90
N CYS A 495 -11.67 3.52 4.10
CA CYS A 495 -13.08 3.95 4.15
C CYS A 495 -13.50 4.54 5.51
N ARG A 496 -12.58 4.73 6.46
CA ARG A 496 -12.83 5.24 7.83
C ARG A 496 -13.76 4.37 8.68
N ASP A 497 -13.90 3.11 8.33
CA ASP A 497 -14.59 2.10 9.16
C ASP A 497 -13.58 1.49 10.14
N HIS A 498 -13.14 2.32 11.10
CA HIS A 498 -12.03 1.95 12.00
C HIS A 498 -12.38 0.77 12.90
N GLY A 499 -13.65 0.61 13.29
CA GLY A 499 -14.10 -0.52 14.09
C GLY A 499 -13.86 -1.84 13.36
N ARG A 500 -14.33 -1.93 12.11
CA ARG A 500 -14.12 -3.12 11.27
C ARG A 500 -12.65 -3.34 10.94
N ALA A 501 -11.90 -2.27 10.62
CA ALA A 501 -10.47 -2.35 10.35
C ALA A 501 -9.70 -2.95 11.54
N ILE A 502 -9.95 -2.46 12.76
CA ILE A 502 -9.32 -2.98 13.99
C ILE A 502 -9.62 -4.47 14.17
N THR A 503 -10.89 -4.87 14.06
CA THR A 503 -11.29 -6.28 14.17
C THR A 503 -10.53 -7.15 13.17
N ARG A 504 -10.49 -6.74 11.90
CA ARG A 504 -9.82 -7.53 10.85
C ARG A 504 -8.30 -7.54 10.99
N TYR A 505 -7.65 -6.47 11.42
CA TYR A 505 -6.21 -6.52 11.71
C TYR A 505 -5.89 -7.51 12.84
N TRP A 506 -6.75 -7.63 13.85
CA TRP A 506 -6.59 -8.68 14.87
C TRP A 506 -6.85 -10.09 14.33
N ASP A 507 -7.81 -10.26 13.41
CA ASP A 507 -8.01 -11.54 12.72
C ASP A 507 -6.74 -11.97 11.96
N VAL A 508 -6.04 -11.04 11.31
CA VAL A 508 -4.72 -11.28 10.68
C VAL A 508 -3.71 -11.71 11.74
N LEU A 509 -3.56 -10.94 12.83
CA LEU A 509 -2.57 -11.20 13.88
C LEU A 509 -2.82 -12.51 14.66
N SER A 510 -4.06 -12.99 14.69
CA SER A 510 -4.38 -14.30 15.27
C SER A 510 -3.77 -15.47 14.48
N ARG A 511 -3.49 -15.25 13.19
CA ARG A 511 -2.94 -16.25 12.26
C ARG A 511 -1.46 -16.02 11.99
N ASP A 512 -1.05 -14.76 11.86
CA ASP A 512 0.34 -14.33 11.70
C ASP A 512 0.66 -13.20 12.68
N GLN A 513 1.24 -13.58 13.83
CA GLN A 513 1.58 -12.64 14.91
C GLN A 513 2.69 -11.66 14.50
N ALA A 514 3.47 -11.97 13.47
CA ALA A 514 4.56 -11.13 12.98
C ALA A 514 4.15 -10.20 11.83
N HIS A 515 2.85 -10.16 11.45
CA HIS A 515 2.38 -9.37 10.32
C HIS A 515 2.56 -7.86 10.51
N TYR A 516 3.70 -7.33 10.04
CA TYR A 516 4.15 -5.96 10.26
C TYR A 516 3.09 -4.90 9.91
N SER A 517 2.48 -4.99 8.74
CA SER A 517 1.53 -3.99 8.26
C SER A 517 0.26 -3.90 9.12
N SER A 518 -0.14 -5.02 9.76
CA SER A 518 -1.29 -5.04 10.67
C SER A 518 -0.94 -4.39 12.00
N LEU A 519 0.23 -4.69 12.56
CA LEU A 519 0.75 -4.03 13.77
C LEU A 519 0.89 -2.52 13.55
N HIS A 520 1.48 -2.13 12.42
CA HIS A 520 1.64 -0.74 12.03
C HIS A 520 0.30 0.00 11.96
N ASN A 521 -0.67 -0.55 11.23
CA ASN A 521 -1.96 0.10 11.03
C ASN A 521 -2.81 0.15 12.31
N LEU A 522 -2.72 -0.84 13.21
CA LEU A 522 -3.38 -0.78 14.53
C LEU A 522 -2.84 0.39 15.37
N LEU A 523 -1.53 0.58 15.42
CA LEU A 523 -0.92 1.67 16.17
C LEU A 523 -1.29 3.05 15.63
N LEU A 524 -1.54 3.17 14.31
CA LEU A 524 -2.08 4.40 13.73
C LEU A 524 -3.51 4.71 14.18
N LEU A 525 -4.33 3.68 14.43
CA LEU A 525 -5.74 3.81 14.82
C LEU A 525 -5.93 4.02 16.33
N TYR A 526 -4.98 3.57 17.16
CA TYR A 526 -5.05 3.72 18.62
C TYR A 526 -4.67 5.15 19.07
N ARG A 527 -5.66 6.04 19.02
CA ARG A 527 -5.54 7.47 19.33
C ARG A 527 -6.48 7.96 20.44
N SER A 528 -7.02 7.06 21.25
CA SER A 528 -8.03 7.37 22.27
C SER A 528 -7.84 6.51 23.51
N PRO A 529 -8.11 7.01 24.74
CA PRO A 529 -7.91 6.28 25.98
C PRO A 529 -8.56 4.90 26.06
N GLN A 530 -9.64 4.65 25.30
CA GLN A 530 -10.28 3.34 25.23
C GLN A 530 -9.37 2.22 24.69
N TYR A 531 -8.28 2.58 23.98
CA TYR A 531 -7.34 1.63 23.40
C TYR A 531 -6.06 1.44 24.24
N ALA A 532 -5.95 2.06 25.42
CA ALA A 532 -4.76 1.96 26.27
C ALA A 532 -4.42 0.50 26.66
N ALA A 533 -5.41 -0.35 26.89
CA ALA A 533 -5.17 -1.77 27.13
C ALA A 533 -4.70 -2.50 25.85
N ALA A 534 -5.22 -2.10 24.70
CA ALA A 534 -4.89 -2.72 23.41
C ALA A 534 -3.47 -2.36 22.94
N THR A 535 -2.92 -1.20 23.32
CA THR A 535 -1.51 -0.86 23.05
C THR A 535 -0.54 -1.80 23.78
N GLU A 536 -0.91 -2.30 24.97
CA GLU A 536 -0.07 -3.27 25.70
C GLU A 536 -0.09 -4.65 25.06
N LEU A 537 -1.21 -5.07 24.47
CA LEU A 537 -1.28 -6.31 23.69
C LEU A 537 -0.39 -6.25 22.45
N VAL A 538 -0.40 -5.12 21.73
CA VAL A 538 0.48 -4.91 20.58
C VAL A 538 1.95 -4.85 21.01
N ALA A 539 2.26 -4.25 22.17
CA ALA A 539 3.62 -4.22 22.71
C ALA A 539 4.19 -5.64 22.91
N ALA A 540 3.39 -6.55 23.47
CA ALA A 540 3.80 -7.95 23.66
C ALA A 540 4.11 -8.66 22.32
N LEU A 541 3.33 -8.39 21.27
CA LEU A 541 3.58 -8.94 19.93
C LEU A 541 4.86 -8.35 19.30
N VAL A 542 5.07 -7.04 19.42
CA VAL A 542 6.29 -6.36 18.92
C VAL A 542 7.55 -6.89 19.62
N ASP A 543 7.46 -7.21 20.91
CA ASP A 543 8.58 -7.78 21.67
C ASP A 543 8.88 -9.24 21.31
N ALA A 544 7.90 -9.97 20.80
CA ALA A 544 8.02 -11.35 20.35
C ALA A 544 8.55 -11.49 18.90
N LEU A 545 8.79 -10.38 18.19
CA LEU A 545 9.29 -10.42 16.81
C LEU A 545 10.71 -11.02 16.71
N PRO A 546 11.03 -11.72 15.61
CA PRO A 546 12.36 -12.29 15.34
C PRO A 546 13.49 -11.25 15.36
N ALA A 547 14.70 -11.68 15.74
CA ALA A 547 15.86 -10.78 15.94
C ALA A 547 16.40 -10.17 14.63
N ASP A 548 16.17 -10.83 13.50
CA ASP A 548 16.51 -10.38 12.15
C ASP A 548 15.61 -9.23 11.64
N GLU A 549 14.48 -8.95 12.30
CA GLU A 549 13.58 -7.83 11.99
C GLU A 549 13.90 -6.53 12.77
N SER A 550 15.17 -6.31 13.12
CA SER A 550 15.58 -5.21 14.01
C SER A 550 15.11 -3.82 13.55
N GLU A 551 15.14 -3.54 12.23
CA GLU A 551 14.67 -2.26 11.68
C GLU A 551 13.14 -2.10 11.79
N ALA A 552 12.39 -3.15 11.45
CA ALA A 552 10.93 -3.16 11.52
C ALA A 552 10.45 -3.00 12.98
N ARG A 553 11.09 -3.71 13.91
CA ARG A 553 10.85 -3.58 15.35
C ARG A 553 11.11 -2.16 15.84
N GLY A 554 12.19 -1.52 15.40
CA GLY A 554 12.50 -0.13 15.74
C GLY A 554 11.39 0.85 15.34
N LYS A 555 10.85 0.69 14.12
CA LYS A 555 9.73 1.53 13.62
C LYS A 555 8.45 1.31 14.43
N LEU A 556 8.10 0.06 14.75
CA LEU A 556 6.92 -0.28 15.55
C LEU A 556 7.02 0.24 16.99
N LEU A 557 8.20 0.18 17.61
CA LEU A 557 8.43 0.72 18.95
C LEU A 557 8.23 2.25 19.00
N GLY A 558 8.67 2.97 17.97
CA GLY A 558 8.41 4.40 17.83
C GLY A 558 6.92 4.72 17.78
N LEU A 559 6.18 4.03 16.90
CA LEU A 559 4.72 4.19 16.77
C LEU A 559 3.96 3.77 18.03
N LEU A 560 4.43 2.74 18.73
CA LEU A 560 3.85 2.30 19.99
C LEU A 560 3.98 3.37 21.07
N ALA A 561 5.12 4.06 21.15
CA ALA A 561 5.31 5.18 22.07
C ALA A 561 4.33 6.32 21.77
N GLU A 562 4.16 6.68 20.49
CA GLU A 562 3.18 7.68 20.07
C GLU A 562 1.73 7.27 20.39
N ALA A 563 1.36 6.01 20.13
CA ALA A 563 0.04 5.48 20.42
C ALA A 563 -0.25 5.48 21.93
N ARG A 564 0.72 5.09 22.77
CA ARG A 564 0.61 5.13 24.23
C ARG A 564 0.39 6.55 24.74
N ASP A 565 1.13 7.53 24.22
CA ASP A 565 0.96 8.93 24.61
C ASP A 565 -0.41 9.46 24.20
N ALA A 566 -0.86 9.17 22.97
CA ALA A 566 -2.18 9.54 22.48
C ALA A 566 -3.35 8.86 23.23
N CYS A 567 -3.11 7.67 23.81
CA CYS A 567 -4.09 6.94 24.61
C CYS A 567 -4.07 7.31 26.10
N ARG A 568 -3.27 8.28 26.54
CA ARG A 568 -3.27 8.72 27.94
C ARG A 568 -4.53 9.55 28.25
N ASP A 569 -5.23 9.25 29.36
CA ASP A 569 -6.31 10.14 29.83
C ASP A 569 -5.67 11.43 30.40
N PRO A 570 -5.99 12.61 29.84
CA PRO A 570 -5.45 13.88 30.33
C PRO A 570 -5.82 14.15 31.81
N ASN A 571 -6.86 13.51 32.34
CA ASN A 571 -7.28 13.65 33.73
C ASN A 571 -6.57 12.70 34.70
N ASP A 572 -5.78 11.74 34.23
CA ASP A 572 -5.13 10.77 35.14
C ASP A 572 -4.11 11.46 36.06
N ALA A 573 -3.33 12.40 35.52
CA ALA A 573 -2.42 13.22 36.32
C ALA A 573 -3.19 14.07 37.36
N ILE A 574 -4.35 14.61 36.98
CA ILE A 574 -5.23 15.41 37.85
C ILE A 574 -5.79 14.52 38.97
N ARG A 575 -6.31 13.34 38.65
CA ARG A 575 -6.84 12.37 39.64
C ARG A 575 -5.75 11.88 40.59
N ALA A 576 -4.52 11.66 40.09
CA ALA A 576 -3.39 11.28 40.93
C ALA A 576 -3.03 12.38 41.93
N ALA A 577 -2.97 13.65 41.49
CA ALA A 577 -2.74 14.79 42.37
C ALA A 577 -3.84 14.93 43.44
N ILE A 578 -5.12 14.80 43.06
CA ILE A 578 -6.26 14.83 43.99
C ILE A 578 -6.15 13.71 45.03
N ARG A 579 -5.89 12.47 44.60
CA ARG A 579 -5.78 11.33 45.51
C ARG A 579 -4.63 11.51 46.51
N SER A 580 -3.49 12.04 46.06
CA SER A 580 -2.37 12.37 46.93
C SER A 580 -2.69 13.48 47.93
N GLU A 581 -3.47 14.49 47.54
CA GLU A 581 -3.89 15.56 48.44
C GLU A 581 -4.88 15.06 49.49
N LEU A 582 -5.92 14.33 49.07
CA LEU A 582 -6.93 13.80 49.98
C LEU A 582 -6.34 12.79 50.99
N GLY A 583 -5.30 12.06 50.60
CA GLY A 583 -4.56 11.16 51.48
C GLY A 583 -3.80 11.85 52.64
N GLN A 584 -3.67 13.18 52.64
CA GLN A 584 -3.07 13.94 53.74
C GLN A 584 -4.03 14.12 54.93
N TYR A 585 -5.34 13.99 54.72
CA TYR A 585 -6.34 14.08 55.79
C TYR A 585 -6.46 12.75 56.55
N PRO A 586 -6.76 12.78 57.86
CA PRO A 586 -6.96 11.57 58.64
C PRO A 586 -8.18 10.78 58.15
N ALA A 587 -8.17 9.47 58.39
CA ALA A 587 -9.33 8.63 58.16
C ALA A 587 -10.53 9.05 59.03
N LEU A 588 -11.74 8.75 58.55
CA LEU A 588 -12.98 9.02 59.27
C LEU A 588 -12.95 8.42 60.69
N ILE A 589 -13.43 9.20 61.66
CA ILE A 589 -13.50 8.76 63.05
C ILE A 589 -14.40 7.53 63.21
N ARG A 590 -13.93 6.58 64.02
CA ARG A 590 -14.67 5.33 64.33
C ARG A 590 -15.34 5.37 65.70
N GLU A 591 -14.76 6.10 66.64
CA GLU A 591 -15.28 6.25 68.00
C GLU A 591 -16.07 7.55 68.14
N LEU A 592 -17.18 7.50 68.88
CA LEU A 592 -18.04 8.66 69.15
C LEU A 592 -17.31 9.67 70.05
N PRO A 593 -16.94 10.87 69.57
CA PRO A 593 -16.32 11.86 70.44
C PRO A 593 -17.37 12.46 71.38
N LYS A 594 -16.91 12.94 72.54
CA LYS A 594 -17.80 13.66 73.45
C LYS A 594 -18.16 15.02 72.85
N ALA A 595 -19.44 15.29 72.61
CA ALA A 595 -19.92 16.56 72.04
C ALA A 595 -19.36 17.81 72.75
N ALA A 596 -19.18 17.76 74.08
CA ALA A 596 -18.62 18.87 74.86
C ALA A 596 -17.14 19.21 74.54
N LYS A 597 -16.43 18.32 73.84
CA LYS A 597 -15.05 18.54 73.39
C LYS A 597 -14.95 19.11 71.97
N ILE A 598 -16.07 19.18 71.24
CA ILE A 598 -16.10 19.76 69.90
C ILE A 598 -16.24 21.28 70.04
N PRO A 599 -15.40 22.10 69.36
CA PRO A 599 -15.59 23.55 69.34
C PRO A 599 -16.97 23.94 68.79
N LEU A 600 -17.61 24.97 69.34
CA LEU A 600 -18.96 25.37 68.95
C LEU A 600 -19.08 25.62 67.43
N GLN A 601 -18.11 26.33 66.84
CA GLN A 601 -18.09 26.60 65.40
C GLN A 601 -18.08 25.30 64.58
N ASP A 602 -17.32 24.29 65.00
CA ASP A 602 -17.20 23.03 64.27
C ASP A 602 -18.47 22.19 64.44
N ALA A 603 -19.09 22.21 65.62
CA ALA A 603 -20.40 21.61 65.86
C ALA A 603 -21.49 22.23 64.98
N VAL A 604 -21.55 23.56 64.90
CA VAL A 604 -22.47 24.31 64.03
C VAL A 604 -22.18 24.02 62.55
N THR A 605 -20.90 23.98 62.14
CA THR A 605 -20.50 23.70 60.75
C THR A 605 -20.88 22.27 60.35
N LEU A 606 -20.66 21.29 61.24
CA LEU A 606 -21.03 19.90 61.00
C LEU A 606 -22.55 19.74 60.87
N MET A 607 -23.31 20.30 61.80
CA MET A 607 -24.77 20.31 61.70
C MET A 607 -25.25 21.00 60.43
N THR A 608 -24.63 22.12 60.05
CA THR A 608 -24.94 22.82 58.78
C THR A 608 -24.75 21.91 57.59
N LEU A 609 -23.62 21.21 57.50
CA LEU A 609 -23.32 20.29 56.40
C LEU A 609 -24.34 19.14 56.33
N LEU A 610 -24.68 18.55 57.48
CA LEU A 610 -25.65 17.46 57.53
C LEU A 610 -27.07 17.95 57.17
N ARG A 611 -27.49 19.13 57.65
CA ARG A 611 -28.80 19.71 57.33
C ARG A 611 -28.97 20.10 55.87
N ILE A 612 -27.90 20.59 55.24
CA ILE A 612 -27.97 21.04 53.84
C ILE A 612 -27.87 19.87 52.85
N CYS A 613 -27.09 18.84 53.18
CA CYS A 613 -26.97 17.64 52.36
C CYS A 613 -28.14 16.67 52.57
N ASP A 614 -28.85 16.78 53.70
CA ASP A 614 -30.02 15.97 54.06
C ASP A 614 -29.77 14.46 53.88
N PRO A 615 -28.93 13.83 54.74
CA PRO A 615 -28.64 12.41 54.62
C PRO A 615 -29.94 11.60 54.72
N ALA A 616 -30.40 11.05 53.60
CA ALA A 616 -31.46 10.05 53.60
C ALA A 616 -31.08 8.92 54.58
N ASP A 617 -32.06 8.31 55.23
CA ASP A 617 -31.89 7.38 56.37
C ASP A 617 -30.64 6.49 56.26
N GLY A 618 -29.59 6.86 57.01
CA GLY A 618 -28.36 6.07 57.15
C GLY A 618 -27.31 6.22 56.04
N THR A 619 -27.48 7.12 55.08
CA THR A 619 -26.48 7.39 54.04
C THR A 619 -25.19 7.96 54.63
N LEU A 620 -24.05 7.31 54.31
CA LEU A 620 -22.72 7.73 54.75
C LEU A 620 -21.96 8.54 53.70
N VAL A 621 -22.49 8.60 52.48
CA VAL A 621 -22.01 9.45 51.39
C VAL A 621 -23.10 10.49 51.11
N LEU A 622 -22.73 11.75 51.21
CA LEU A 622 -23.59 12.91 51.07
C LEU A 622 -23.33 13.57 49.73
N GLU A 623 -24.40 13.88 49.01
CA GLU A 623 -24.31 14.62 47.76
C GLU A 623 -23.83 16.07 48.00
N PRO A 624 -23.27 16.73 46.97
CA PRO A 624 -22.75 18.08 47.11
C PRO A 624 -23.82 19.06 47.56
N PHE A 625 -23.53 19.82 48.63
CA PHE A 625 -24.51 20.75 49.19
C PHE A 625 -24.93 21.87 48.22
N GLY A 626 -24.16 22.12 47.14
CA GLY A 626 -24.55 23.04 46.07
C GLY A 626 -25.82 22.60 45.34
N GLN A 627 -26.16 21.30 45.35
CA GLN A 627 -27.39 20.78 44.75
C GLN A 627 -28.66 21.14 45.55
N SER A 628 -28.53 21.51 46.83
CA SER A 628 -29.67 21.82 47.70
C SER A 628 -30.42 23.11 47.32
N GLY A 629 -29.83 23.96 46.48
CA GLY A 629 -30.35 25.31 46.18
C GLY A 629 -30.29 26.29 47.37
N LYS A 630 -29.76 25.87 48.53
CA LYS A 630 -29.60 26.68 49.74
C LYS A 630 -28.16 27.15 49.87
N LEU A 631 -27.96 28.32 50.50
CA LEU A 631 -26.63 28.84 50.77
C LEU A 631 -26.06 28.22 52.06
N PHE A 632 -24.94 27.50 51.97
CA PHE A 632 -24.26 26.94 53.14
C PHE A 632 -23.90 28.04 54.17
N SER A 633 -23.22 29.09 53.70
CA SER A 633 -22.75 30.24 54.48
C SER A 633 -22.98 31.54 53.70
N PRO A 634 -22.98 32.72 54.36
CA PRO A 634 -23.21 34.00 53.67
C PRO A 634 -22.18 34.27 52.56
N THR A 635 -20.91 33.95 52.81
CA THR A 635 -19.82 34.04 51.83
C THR A 635 -19.02 32.73 51.78
N ALA A 636 -18.24 32.53 50.71
CA ALA A 636 -17.32 31.38 50.60
C ALA A 636 -16.18 31.42 51.64
N ALA A 637 -15.74 32.62 52.05
CA ALA A 637 -14.69 32.81 53.05
C ALA A 637 -15.07 32.21 54.42
N HIS A 638 -16.36 32.15 54.73
CA HIS A 638 -16.88 31.55 55.96
C HIS A 638 -17.01 30.01 55.92
N ARG A 639 -16.59 29.35 54.83
CA ARG A 639 -16.55 27.88 54.71
C ARG A 639 -15.32 27.23 55.34
N LYS A 640 -14.40 28.01 55.93
CA LYS A 640 -13.15 27.53 56.57
C LYS A 640 -13.37 26.45 57.64
N GLY A 641 -14.55 26.42 58.28
CA GLY A 641 -14.92 25.35 59.22
C GLY A 641 -14.87 23.94 58.59
N LEU A 642 -15.16 23.82 57.29
CA LEU A 642 -15.12 22.53 56.58
C LEU A 642 -13.70 21.92 56.57
N PHE A 643 -12.66 22.74 56.42
CA PHE A 643 -11.27 22.25 56.51
C PHE A 643 -10.96 21.68 57.90
N ARG A 644 -11.48 22.28 58.99
CA ARG A 644 -11.28 21.72 60.34
C ARG A 644 -12.05 20.42 60.54
N LEU A 645 -13.22 20.27 59.93
CA LEU A 645 -13.94 18.99 59.94
C LEU A 645 -13.14 17.89 59.20
N LEU A 646 -12.49 18.22 58.08
CA LEU A 646 -11.59 17.31 57.37
C LEU A 646 -10.35 16.95 58.22
N GLN A 647 -9.70 17.95 58.83
CA GLN A 647 -8.52 17.76 59.69
C GLN A 647 -8.78 16.94 60.95
N THR A 648 -10.03 16.87 61.40
CA THR A 648 -10.43 16.08 62.58
C THR A 648 -10.94 14.68 62.21
N GLY A 649 -11.12 14.38 60.93
CA GLY A 649 -11.71 13.14 60.46
C GLY A 649 -13.22 13.03 60.78
N LEU A 650 -13.88 14.13 61.15
CA LEU A 650 -15.34 14.16 61.33
C LEU A 650 -16.06 13.98 59.99
N VAL A 651 -15.46 14.49 58.92
CA VAL A 651 -15.92 14.28 57.55
C VAL A 651 -14.72 13.98 56.66
N ALA A 652 -14.96 13.40 55.50
CA ALA A 652 -13.97 13.22 54.44
C ALA A 652 -14.58 13.62 53.10
N ILE A 653 -13.75 13.82 52.08
CA ILE A 653 -14.22 14.00 50.69
C ILE A 653 -14.32 12.61 50.06
N ASP A 654 -15.39 12.34 49.34
CA ASP A 654 -15.59 11.06 48.65
C ASP A 654 -14.67 10.93 47.43
N GLU A 655 -14.17 9.73 47.15
CA GLU A 655 -13.24 9.47 46.04
C GLU A 655 -13.91 9.66 44.66
N ASP A 656 -15.23 9.52 44.58
CA ASP A 656 -16.01 9.77 43.37
C ASP A 656 -16.33 11.26 43.17
N THR A 657 -15.74 12.16 43.97
CA THR A 657 -15.87 13.60 43.74
C THR A 657 -15.26 13.97 42.38
N PRO A 658 -16.01 14.68 41.50
CA PRO A 658 -15.50 14.98 40.16
C PRO A 658 -14.27 15.91 40.21
N PRO A 659 -13.28 15.74 39.30
CA PRO A 659 -12.06 16.55 39.32
C PRO A 659 -12.29 18.07 39.25
N VAL A 660 -13.39 18.51 38.64
CA VAL A 660 -13.80 19.93 38.56
C VAL A 660 -14.11 20.58 39.92
N ALA A 661 -14.21 19.79 40.99
CA ALA A 661 -14.32 20.30 42.35
C ALA A 661 -12.98 20.81 42.90
N PHE A 662 -11.86 20.51 42.23
CA PHE A 662 -10.51 20.86 42.64
C PHE A 662 -9.87 21.78 41.60
N GLU A 663 -9.20 22.84 42.07
CA GLU A 663 -8.34 23.66 41.22
C GLU A 663 -6.94 23.02 41.21
N VAL A 664 -6.60 22.27 40.17
CA VAL A 664 -5.30 21.59 40.04
C VAL A 664 -4.38 22.37 39.12
N ASN A 665 -3.18 22.68 39.59
CA ASN A 665 -2.13 23.32 38.79
C ASN A 665 -0.87 22.46 38.84
N GLY A 666 -0.54 21.83 37.72
CA GLY A 666 0.50 20.81 37.63
C GLY A 666 0.13 19.58 38.45
N ASP A 667 0.96 19.23 39.41
CA ASP A 667 0.85 18.08 40.31
C ASP A 667 0.22 18.41 41.67
N ARG A 668 -0.28 19.64 41.88
CA ARG A 668 -0.79 20.12 43.17
C ARG A 668 -2.20 20.67 43.09
N VAL A 669 -3.00 20.34 44.10
CA VAL A 669 -4.30 20.98 44.36
C VAL A 669 -4.04 22.35 45.00
N ARG A 670 -4.64 23.40 44.45
CA ARG A 670 -4.51 24.80 44.90
C ARG A 670 -5.79 25.35 45.52
N GLY A 671 -6.94 24.78 45.19
CA GLY A 671 -8.25 25.28 45.61
C GLY A 671 -9.32 24.20 45.66
N TYR A 672 -10.36 24.46 46.46
CA TYR A 672 -11.47 23.56 46.75
C TYR A 672 -12.81 24.26 46.48
N HIS A 673 -13.62 23.71 45.58
CA HIS A 673 -15.01 24.10 45.36
C HIS A 673 -15.94 23.21 46.19
N PHE A 674 -16.03 23.49 47.50
CA PHE A 674 -16.77 22.66 48.46
C PHE A 674 -18.23 22.38 48.10
N ASP A 675 -18.89 23.29 47.39
CA ASP A 675 -20.28 23.13 46.94
C ASP A 675 -20.46 22.04 45.88
N ARG A 676 -19.37 21.59 45.25
CA ARG A 676 -19.33 20.52 44.24
C ARG A 676 -18.78 19.20 44.78
N MET A 677 -18.40 19.17 46.06
CA MET A 677 -17.76 18.00 46.68
C MET A 677 -18.80 17.04 47.24
N ARG A 678 -18.56 15.74 47.02
CA ARG A 678 -19.29 14.69 47.73
C ARG A 678 -18.60 14.48 49.08
N TRP A 679 -19.38 14.32 50.13
CA TRP A 679 -18.85 14.20 51.49
C TRP A 679 -19.07 12.80 52.01
N ARG A 680 -18.15 12.31 52.81
CA ARG A 680 -18.30 11.07 53.56
C ARG A 680 -18.34 11.37 55.05
N VAL A 681 -19.19 10.64 55.75
CA VAL A 681 -19.32 10.67 57.19
C VAL A 681 -19.28 9.25 57.75
N SER A 682 -19.01 9.12 59.04
CA SER A 682 -19.10 7.82 59.73
C SER A 682 -20.38 7.71 60.55
N PRO A 683 -20.82 6.49 60.92
CA PRO A 683 -21.91 6.31 61.87
C PRO A 683 -21.67 7.07 63.19
N ALA A 684 -20.43 7.11 63.68
CA ALA A 684 -20.04 7.88 64.86
C ALA A 684 -20.29 9.39 64.67
N THR A 685 -20.11 9.92 63.46
CA THR A 685 -20.39 11.33 63.13
C THR A 685 -21.90 11.61 63.14
N LEU A 686 -22.72 10.71 62.62
CA LEU A 686 -24.19 10.85 62.68
C LEU A 686 -24.70 10.74 64.12
N SER A 687 -24.17 9.84 64.95
CA SER A 687 -24.50 9.79 66.37
C SER A 687 -24.00 11.01 67.16
N LEU A 688 -22.86 11.61 66.75
CA LEU A 688 -22.36 12.84 67.34
C LEU A 688 -23.32 14.00 67.08
N MET A 689 -23.92 14.08 65.89
CA MET A 689 -24.91 15.10 65.56
C MET A 689 -26.08 15.07 66.55
N GLN A 690 -26.65 13.89 66.85
CA GLN A 690 -27.71 13.76 67.86
C GLN A 690 -27.25 14.26 69.24
N SER A 691 -26.02 13.93 69.64
CA SER A 691 -25.43 14.40 70.90
C SER A 691 -25.20 15.93 70.92
N ILE A 692 -24.91 16.54 69.77
CA ILE A 692 -24.76 17.99 69.62
C ILE A 692 -26.15 18.66 69.72
N GLU A 693 -27.18 18.13 69.07
CA GLU A 693 -28.55 18.64 69.14
C GLU A 693 -29.10 18.61 70.57
N GLU A 694 -28.94 17.48 71.26
CA GLU A 694 -29.30 17.36 72.68
C GLU A 694 -28.55 18.37 73.55
N MET A 695 -27.31 18.70 73.21
CA MET A 695 -26.52 19.69 73.94
C MET A 695 -26.94 21.12 73.64
N ALA A 696 -27.23 21.43 72.37
CA ALA A 696 -27.74 22.73 71.94
C ALA A 696 -29.05 23.07 72.67
N ASN A 697 -29.94 22.07 72.82
CA ASN A 697 -31.22 22.20 73.50
C ASN A 697 -31.14 22.32 75.04
N LYS A 698 -29.96 22.09 75.66
CA LYS A 698 -29.79 22.25 77.11
C LYS A 698 -29.66 23.72 77.49
N SER A 699 -30.29 24.11 78.61
CA SER A 699 -30.17 25.46 79.17
C SER A 699 -28.78 25.81 79.72
N VAL A 700 -27.87 24.83 79.81
CA VAL A 700 -26.49 25.01 80.31
C VAL A 700 -25.51 24.41 79.30
N TRP A 701 -24.79 25.27 78.60
CA TRP A 701 -23.74 24.88 77.65
C TRP A 701 -22.38 24.69 78.33
N PRO A 702 -21.45 23.93 77.72
CA PRO A 702 -20.04 23.95 78.12
C PRO A 702 -19.48 25.38 78.11
N GLN A 703 -18.53 25.67 79.00
CA GLN A 703 -17.91 26.99 79.10
C GLN A 703 -17.33 27.45 77.77
N ALA A 704 -16.62 26.57 77.05
CA ALA A 704 -16.05 26.87 75.74
C ALA A 704 -17.11 27.28 74.69
N TRP A 705 -18.31 26.69 74.72
CA TRP A 705 -19.41 27.09 73.83
C TRP A 705 -20.00 28.43 74.25
N THR A 706 -20.19 28.63 75.55
CA THR A 706 -20.69 29.89 76.10
C THR A 706 -19.79 31.07 75.72
N GLU A 707 -18.47 30.90 75.83
CA GLU A 707 -17.48 31.93 75.45
C GLU A 707 -17.41 32.16 73.94
N ALA A 708 -17.63 31.12 73.13
CA ALA A 708 -17.58 31.20 71.67
C ALA A 708 -18.90 31.68 71.02
N ALA A 709 -20.03 31.65 71.73
CA ALA A 709 -21.36 31.91 71.17
C ALA A 709 -21.49 33.32 70.56
N ARG A 710 -21.09 34.36 71.31
CA ARG A 710 -21.14 35.74 70.82
C ARG A 710 -20.15 35.99 69.68
N PRO A 711 -18.85 35.60 69.79
CA PRO A 711 -17.93 35.71 68.65
C PRO A 711 -18.44 35.04 67.38
N LEU A 712 -19.10 33.88 67.50
CA LEU A 712 -19.72 33.20 66.36
C LEU A 712 -20.90 33.99 65.76
N ALA A 713 -21.78 34.52 66.61
CA ALA A 713 -22.87 35.38 66.17
C ALA A 713 -22.37 36.63 65.43
N GLU A 714 -21.32 37.27 65.96
CA GLU A 714 -20.68 38.42 65.34
C GLU A 714 -20.07 38.03 63.98
N ALA A 715 -19.37 36.90 63.89
CA ALA A 715 -18.78 36.43 62.64
C ALA A 715 -19.83 36.11 61.55
N ILE A 716 -20.95 35.47 61.91
CA ILE A 716 -22.03 35.20 60.95
C ILE A 716 -22.65 36.51 60.45
N ALA A 717 -22.94 37.44 61.37
CA ALA A 717 -23.51 38.74 61.03
C ALA A 717 -22.57 39.61 60.18
N GLU A 718 -21.26 39.54 60.43
CA GLU A 718 -20.23 40.24 59.63
C GLU A 718 -20.29 39.73 58.18
N GLU A 719 -20.33 38.41 57.98
CA GLU A 719 -20.40 37.81 56.66
C GLU A 719 -21.74 38.04 55.96
N GLU A 720 -22.87 38.12 56.69
CA GLU A 720 -24.15 38.56 56.12
C GLU A 720 -24.07 40.01 55.61
N CYS A 721 -23.34 40.90 56.30
CA CYS A 721 -23.09 42.27 55.82
C CYS A 721 -22.21 42.29 54.57
N VAL A 722 -21.14 41.48 54.53
CA VAL A 722 -20.26 41.36 53.36
C VAL A 722 -21.03 40.81 52.16
N GLN A 723 -21.84 39.76 52.35
CA GLN A 723 -22.68 39.20 51.31
C GLN A 723 -23.64 40.23 50.72
N TYR A 724 -24.29 41.04 51.56
CA TYR A 724 -25.17 42.10 51.09
C TYR A 724 -24.42 43.21 50.35
N LEU A 725 -23.20 43.54 50.81
CA LEU A 725 -22.31 44.48 50.15
C LEU A 725 -21.87 44.01 48.75
N MET A 726 -21.58 42.71 48.59
CA MET A 726 -21.33 42.10 47.28
C MET A 726 -22.59 42.19 46.39
N HIS A 727 -23.75 41.86 46.95
CA HIS A 727 -25.02 41.92 46.22
C HIS A 727 -25.35 43.32 45.71
N VAL A 728 -25.18 44.38 46.51
CA VAL A 728 -25.48 45.75 46.04
C VAL A 728 -24.49 46.26 44.99
N ALA A 729 -23.27 45.73 44.94
CA ALA A 729 -22.32 45.99 43.86
C ALA A 729 -22.75 45.26 42.57
N ASP A 730 -23.10 43.98 42.69
CA ASP A 730 -23.57 43.13 41.59
C ASP A 730 -24.87 43.66 40.95
N ASP A 731 -25.82 44.13 41.77
CA ASP A 731 -27.08 44.77 41.34
C ASP A 731 -26.84 46.03 40.46
N ARG A 732 -25.62 46.59 40.51
CA ARG A 732 -25.18 47.74 39.69
C ARG A 732 -24.30 47.34 38.51
N GLY A 733 -24.11 46.05 38.27
CA GLY A 733 -23.19 45.50 37.27
C GLY A 733 -21.71 45.76 37.59
N TRP A 734 -21.37 45.90 38.88
CA TRP A 734 -20.00 46.11 39.33
C TRP A 734 -19.44 44.85 39.98
N PRO A 735 -18.12 44.61 39.88
CA PRO A 735 -17.48 43.50 40.57
C PRO A 735 -17.64 43.66 42.09
N SER A 736 -17.53 42.56 42.84
CA SER A 736 -17.43 42.61 44.29
C SER A 736 -16.30 43.57 44.72
N PRO A 737 -16.49 44.35 45.81
CA PRO A 737 -15.40 45.11 46.40
C PRO A 737 -14.21 44.20 46.71
N ASP A 738 -13.00 44.76 46.63
CA ASP A 738 -11.78 43.99 46.88
C ASP A 738 -11.87 43.35 48.27
N ASP A 739 -11.65 42.04 48.35
CA ASP A 739 -11.67 41.28 49.60
C ASP A 739 -10.45 41.63 50.46
N ASP A 740 -10.47 42.83 51.04
CA ASP A 740 -9.38 43.45 51.76
C ASP A 740 -9.75 43.72 53.23
N ALA A 741 -8.75 44.17 54.00
CA ALA A 741 -8.94 44.47 55.42
C ALA A 741 -10.02 45.55 55.68
N LYS A 742 -10.34 46.42 54.69
CA LYS A 742 -11.32 47.50 54.86
C LYS A 742 -12.75 46.97 54.78
N VAL A 743 -13.04 46.02 53.89
CA VAL A 743 -14.36 45.38 53.81
C VAL A 743 -14.69 44.69 55.14
N HIS A 744 -13.76 43.90 55.67
CA HIS A 744 -13.95 43.22 56.95
C HIS A 744 -13.98 44.20 58.14
N ALA A 745 -13.15 45.25 58.13
CA ALA A 745 -13.19 46.28 59.17
C ALA A 745 -14.53 47.04 59.21
N LEU A 746 -15.12 47.32 58.03
CA LEU A 746 -16.45 47.91 57.94
C LEU A 746 -17.51 46.95 58.48
N ALA A 747 -17.54 45.69 58.01
CA ALA A 747 -18.52 44.70 58.44
C ALA A 747 -18.53 44.54 59.97
N LYS A 748 -17.34 44.41 60.56
CA LYS A 748 -17.15 44.36 62.02
C LYS A 748 -17.64 45.61 62.74
N SER A 749 -17.38 46.78 62.17
CA SER A 749 -17.84 48.06 62.75
C SER A 749 -19.36 48.18 62.70
N LEU A 750 -19.99 47.76 61.60
CA LEU A 750 -21.45 47.77 61.44
C LEU A 750 -22.11 46.85 62.48
N VAL A 751 -21.70 45.58 62.55
CA VAL A 751 -22.31 44.57 63.43
C VAL A 751 -22.20 44.92 64.91
N ARG A 752 -21.13 45.64 65.30
CA ARG A 752 -20.94 46.08 66.69
C ARG A 752 -21.84 47.24 67.09
N GLN A 753 -22.28 48.06 66.15
CA GLN A 753 -22.96 49.32 66.44
C GLN A 753 -24.46 49.29 66.08
N VAL A 754 -24.86 48.47 65.11
CA VAL A 754 -26.23 48.41 64.60
C VAL A 754 -26.64 46.95 64.35
N SER A 755 -27.95 46.70 64.16
CA SER A 755 -28.41 45.37 63.73
C SER A 755 -28.07 45.10 62.26
N VAL A 756 -28.06 43.84 61.82
CA VAL A 756 -27.77 43.49 60.42
C VAL A 756 -28.76 44.15 59.46
N SER A 757 -30.04 44.19 59.84
CA SER A 757 -31.11 44.91 59.13
C SER A 757 -30.80 46.40 58.92
N GLN A 758 -30.20 47.06 59.91
CA GLN A 758 -29.78 48.45 59.84
C GLN A 758 -28.46 48.63 59.07
N ALA A 759 -27.54 47.67 59.20
CA ALA A 759 -26.30 47.64 58.44
C ALA A 759 -26.59 47.56 56.93
N PHE A 760 -27.58 46.76 56.51
CA PHE A 760 -28.02 46.69 55.11
C PHE A 760 -28.49 48.06 54.60
N TYR A 761 -29.25 48.80 55.41
CA TYR A 761 -29.66 50.16 55.04
C TYR A 761 -28.45 51.09 54.82
N LEU A 762 -27.46 51.07 55.73
CA LEU A 762 -26.25 51.88 55.60
C LEU A 762 -25.41 51.50 54.37
N ILE A 763 -25.28 50.19 54.09
CA ILE A 763 -24.59 49.67 52.91
C ILE A 763 -25.30 50.12 51.63
N TYR A 764 -26.63 50.00 51.57
CA TYR A 764 -27.42 50.43 50.41
C TYR A 764 -27.27 51.93 50.15
N LEU A 765 -27.35 52.75 51.19
CA LEU A 765 -27.07 54.17 51.06
C LEU A 765 -25.64 54.38 50.54
N GLY A 766 -24.66 53.66 51.09
CA GLY A 766 -23.27 53.60 50.62
C GLY A 766 -23.19 53.43 49.12
N ALA A 767 -23.89 52.42 48.61
CA ALA A 767 -23.96 52.08 47.19
C ALA A 767 -24.61 53.19 46.35
N MET A 768 -25.68 53.84 46.83
CA MET A 768 -26.28 55.00 46.15
C MET A 768 -25.29 56.16 46.01
N ALA A 769 -24.55 56.50 47.07
CA ALA A 769 -23.53 57.55 47.01
C ALA A 769 -22.35 57.17 46.11
N ALA A 770 -21.99 55.88 46.04
CA ALA A 770 -20.99 55.39 45.12
C ALA A 770 -21.46 55.49 43.65
N SER A 771 -22.73 55.25 43.37
CA SER A 771 -23.33 55.44 42.03
C SER A 771 -23.26 56.90 41.59
N ASP A 772 -23.64 57.84 42.48
CA ASP A 772 -23.52 59.27 42.21
C ASP A 772 -22.06 59.69 41.98
N HIS A 773 -21.13 59.14 42.78
CA HIS A 773 -19.70 59.39 42.62
C HIS A 773 -19.18 58.90 41.27
N LYS A 774 -19.58 57.70 40.84
CA LYS A 774 -19.20 57.13 39.55
C LYS A 774 -19.77 57.93 38.36
N GLN A 775 -20.98 58.47 38.48
CA GLN A 775 -21.56 59.32 37.44
C GLN A 775 -20.79 60.65 37.29
N ARG A 776 -20.22 61.17 38.37
CA ARG A 776 -19.54 62.47 38.40
C ARG A 776 -18.04 62.39 38.13
N HIS A 777 -17.43 61.23 38.29
CA HIS A 777 -15.97 61.04 38.18
C HIS A 777 -15.63 59.83 37.30
N PRO A 778 -14.56 59.88 36.49
CA PRO A 778 -14.15 58.78 35.62
C PRO A 778 -13.44 57.68 36.42
N VAL A 779 -14.20 56.92 37.20
CA VAL A 779 -13.70 55.81 38.03
C VAL A 779 -14.16 54.45 37.49
N SER A 780 -13.31 53.43 37.61
CA SER A 780 -13.63 52.07 37.16
C SER A 780 -14.75 51.42 37.98
N ASN A 781 -15.33 50.33 37.49
CA ASN A 781 -16.33 49.58 38.25
C ASN A 781 -15.77 49.07 39.59
N GLN A 782 -14.52 48.60 39.62
CA GLN A 782 -13.84 48.20 40.86
C GLN A 782 -13.67 49.36 41.84
N GLN A 783 -13.23 50.53 41.34
CA GLN A 783 -13.10 51.72 42.17
C GLN A 783 -14.45 52.16 42.74
N ALA A 784 -15.53 52.09 41.95
CA ALA A 784 -16.88 52.39 42.42
C ALA A 784 -17.36 51.40 43.50
N SER A 785 -17.09 50.11 43.33
CA SER A 785 -17.36 49.07 44.35
C SER A 785 -16.63 49.34 45.67
N ASN A 786 -15.34 49.70 45.62
CA ASN A 786 -14.58 50.06 46.80
C ASN A 786 -15.08 51.36 47.47
N VAL A 787 -15.65 52.29 46.70
CA VAL A 787 -16.29 53.50 47.25
C VAL A 787 -17.55 53.17 48.05
N ILE A 788 -18.26 52.07 47.77
CA ILE A 788 -19.40 51.60 48.60
C ILE A 788 -18.94 51.43 50.05
N VAL A 789 -17.82 50.74 50.26
CA VAL A 789 -17.22 50.49 51.58
C VAL A 789 -16.93 51.80 52.29
N LEU A 790 -16.26 52.74 51.62
CA LEU A 790 -15.92 54.05 52.18
C LEU A 790 -17.17 54.85 52.59
N ARG A 791 -18.17 54.92 51.70
CA ARG A 791 -19.39 55.71 51.94
C ARG A 791 -20.30 55.09 53.00
N ALA A 792 -20.34 53.77 53.10
CA ALA A 792 -21.04 53.09 54.19
C ALA A 792 -20.36 53.38 55.54
N SER A 793 -19.02 53.34 55.59
CA SER A 793 -18.26 53.68 56.80
C SER A 793 -18.49 55.12 57.26
N GLN A 794 -18.39 56.10 56.36
CA GLN A 794 -18.64 57.51 56.68
C GLN A 794 -20.06 57.77 57.21
N ARG A 795 -21.05 57.03 56.68
CA ARG A 795 -22.43 57.14 57.15
C ARG A 795 -22.63 56.52 58.53
N LEU A 796 -21.96 55.42 58.83
CA LEU A 796 -21.95 54.85 60.17
C LEU A 796 -21.39 55.87 61.17
N GLU A 797 -20.27 56.52 60.86
CA GLU A 797 -19.66 57.57 61.71
C GLU A 797 -20.60 58.76 61.91
N THR A 798 -21.21 59.26 60.83
CA THR A 798 -22.18 60.36 60.88
C THR A 798 -23.36 59.98 61.79
N TRP A 799 -23.90 58.78 61.62
CA TRP A 799 -25.00 58.28 62.44
C TRP A 799 -24.63 58.17 63.93
N MET A 800 -23.43 57.68 64.25
CA MET A 800 -22.92 57.61 65.63
C MET A 800 -22.85 59.00 66.28
N SER A 801 -22.59 60.06 65.51
CA SER A 801 -22.50 61.44 66.03
C SER A 801 -23.86 62.14 66.17
N GLU A 802 -24.82 61.87 65.28
CA GLU A 802 -26.07 62.64 65.17
C GLU A 802 -27.27 62.03 65.92
N SER A 803 -27.13 60.84 66.52
CA SER A 803 -28.18 60.15 67.31
C SER A 803 -29.55 60.03 66.62
N ARG A 804 -29.59 59.91 65.28
CA ARG A 804 -30.85 59.78 64.51
C ARG A 804 -31.38 58.34 64.53
N GLN A 805 -32.69 58.17 64.43
CA GLN A 805 -33.28 56.83 64.31
C GLN A 805 -32.95 56.23 62.94
N LEU A 806 -32.31 55.06 62.92
CA LEU A 806 -31.89 54.38 61.70
C LEU A 806 -32.99 53.45 61.18
N LYS A 807 -33.28 53.53 59.88
CA LYS A 807 -34.25 52.64 59.22
C LYS A 807 -33.71 51.21 59.18
N SER A 808 -34.59 50.26 59.46
CA SER A 808 -34.32 48.82 59.36
C SER A 808 -34.85 48.28 58.03
N TYR A 809 -34.05 47.48 57.32
CA TYR A 809 -34.48 46.79 56.09
C TYR A 809 -34.96 45.37 56.39
N SER A 810 -35.98 44.89 55.65
CA SER A 810 -36.29 43.46 55.62
C SER A 810 -35.18 42.70 54.87
N ARG A 811 -35.06 41.39 55.13
CA ARG A 811 -34.14 40.54 54.34
C ARG A 811 -34.46 40.64 52.85
N ASN A 812 -33.42 40.78 52.04
CA ASN A 812 -33.56 40.83 50.59
C ASN A 812 -33.77 39.41 50.04
N LYS A 813 -34.74 39.21 49.14
CA LYS A 813 -35.02 37.92 48.51
C LYS A 813 -33.82 37.36 47.73
N HIS A 814 -32.96 38.24 47.20
CA HIS A 814 -31.74 37.87 46.47
C HIS A 814 -30.56 37.56 47.39
N VAL A 815 -30.67 37.87 48.69
CA VAL A 815 -29.66 37.56 49.71
C VAL A 815 -30.34 36.76 50.83
N PRO A 816 -30.76 35.52 50.54
CA PRO A 816 -31.46 34.70 51.52
C PRO A 816 -30.53 34.33 52.67
N ARG A 817 -31.13 34.06 53.82
CA ARG A 817 -30.41 33.61 55.01
C ARG A 817 -29.72 32.27 54.73
N SER A 818 -28.46 32.16 55.14
CA SER A 818 -27.67 30.93 54.99
C SER A 818 -28.08 29.85 56.00
N VAL A 819 -27.82 28.58 55.68
CA VAL A 819 -28.11 27.43 56.55
C VAL A 819 -27.29 27.51 57.83
N ILE A 820 -26.03 27.99 57.79
CA ILE A 820 -25.24 28.16 59.01
C ILE A 820 -25.86 29.18 59.98
N SER A 821 -26.44 30.26 59.44
CA SER A 821 -27.18 31.27 60.21
C SER A 821 -28.47 30.68 60.79
N GLN A 822 -29.19 29.84 60.03
CA GLN A 822 -30.37 29.11 60.50
C GLN A 822 -30.02 28.15 61.64
N VAL A 823 -29.08 27.22 61.41
CA VAL A 823 -28.64 26.25 62.42
C VAL A 823 -28.22 26.95 63.70
N PHE A 824 -27.36 27.97 63.62
CA PHE A 824 -26.85 28.60 64.83
C PHE A 824 -27.91 29.42 65.59
N HIS A 825 -28.68 30.27 64.91
CA HIS A 825 -29.60 31.16 65.61
C HIS A 825 -30.97 30.52 65.89
N ASP A 826 -31.39 29.53 65.11
CA ASP A 826 -32.69 28.85 65.28
C ASP A 826 -32.52 27.62 66.18
N GLU A 827 -31.56 26.73 65.88
CA GLU A 827 -31.41 25.46 66.60
C GLU A 827 -30.55 25.59 67.87
N PHE A 828 -29.48 26.39 67.85
CA PHE A 828 -28.63 26.56 69.04
C PHE A 828 -29.15 27.67 69.96
N LEU A 829 -29.30 28.90 69.45
CA LEU A 829 -29.67 30.04 70.32
C LEU A 829 -31.18 30.21 70.53
N GLY A 830 -32.02 29.65 69.65
CA GLY A 830 -33.48 29.81 69.72
C GLY A 830 -33.97 31.26 69.56
N VAL A 831 -33.17 32.12 68.90
CA VAL A 831 -33.48 33.56 68.71
C VAL A 831 -34.09 33.86 67.34
N GLY A 832 -33.95 32.97 66.36
CA GLY A 832 -34.61 33.16 65.07
C GLY A 832 -34.10 34.37 64.30
N GLU A 833 -35.02 35.02 63.58
CA GLU A 833 -34.82 36.28 62.87
C GLU A 833 -34.49 37.47 63.78
N ARG A 834 -34.60 37.34 65.11
CA ARG A 834 -34.15 38.40 66.03
C ARG A 834 -32.65 38.69 65.85
N ALA A 835 -31.86 37.68 65.45
CA ALA A 835 -30.45 37.87 65.11
C ALA A 835 -30.21 38.86 63.95
N PHE A 836 -31.21 39.06 63.08
CA PHE A 836 -31.15 40.02 61.97
C PHE A 836 -31.63 41.42 62.38
N SER A 837 -32.70 41.49 63.18
CA SER A 837 -33.36 42.75 63.53
C SER A 837 -32.80 43.43 64.78
N GLU A 838 -32.27 42.67 65.74
CA GLU A 838 -31.66 43.16 66.98
C GLU A 838 -30.14 43.25 66.85
N ARG A 839 -29.49 43.99 67.77
CA ARG A 839 -28.03 44.05 67.81
C ARG A 839 -27.48 42.73 68.32
N VAL A 840 -26.45 42.22 67.65
CA VAL A 840 -25.80 40.94 68.01
C VAL A 840 -25.33 40.94 69.47
N GLY A 841 -24.80 42.07 69.97
CA GLY A 841 -24.36 42.19 71.36
C GLY A 841 -25.48 42.16 72.41
N GLU A 842 -26.74 42.33 72.02
CA GLU A 842 -27.93 42.38 72.89
C GLU A 842 -28.74 41.06 72.88
N LEU A 843 -28.34 40.10 72.03
CA LEU A 843 -28.99 38.79 71.96
C LEU A 843 -28.83 38.00 73.27
N PRO A 844 -29.83 37.16 73.63
CA PRO A 844 -29.76 36.34 74.84
C PRO A 844 -28.79 35.17 74.66
N TYR A 845 -27.53 35.35 75.08
CA TYR A 845 -26.55 34.26 75.12
C TYR A 845 -26.67 33.43 76.41
N PRO A 846 -26.52 32.10 76.34
CA PRO A 846 -26.43 31.24 77.53
C PRO A 846 -25.36 31.76 78.51
N GLY A 847 -25.68 31.85 79.81
CA GLY A 847 -24.72 32.30 80.84
C GLY A 847 -24.49 33.82 80.97
N ALA A 848 -25.12 34.68 80.16
CA ALA A 848 -25.00 36.13 80.30
C ALA A 848 -25.71 36.65 81.57
N ARG A 849 -24.94 37.08 82.59
CA ARG A 849 -25.49 37.78 83.77
C ARG A 849 -26.19 39.08 83.32
N LYS A 850 -27.50 39.20 83.57
CA LYS A 850 -28.28 40.45 83.40
C LYS A 850 -27.58 41.61 84.12
N ARG A 851 -26.94 42.52 83.38
CA ARG A 851 -26.54 43.84 83.92
C ARG A 851 -27.82 44.67 84.08
N ARG A 852 -28.29 44.86 85.31
CA ARG A 852 -29.30 45.88 85.64
C ARG A 852 -28.71 47.26 85.33
N ALA A 853 -29.34 48.00 84.42
CA ALA A 853 -29.12 49.44 84.29
C ALA A 853 -29.57 50.11 85.60
N ARG A 854 -28.69 50.94 86.19
CA ARG A 854 -29.08 51.94 87.18
C ARG A 854 -29.77 53.07 86.40
N THR A 855 -30.94 53.46 86.89
CA THR A 855 -31.75 54.64 86.53
C THR A 855 -30.93 55.90 86.34
#